data_AF-A0A936WW67-F1
#
_entry.id   AF-A0A936WW67-F1
#
_cell.length_a   1.000
_cell.length_b   1.000
_cell.length_c   1.000
_cell.angle_alpha   90.00
_cell.angle_beta   90.00
_cell.angle_gamma   90.00
#
_symmetry.space_group_name_H-M   'P 1'
#
loop_
_entity.id
_entity.type
_entity.pdbx_description
1 polymer ?
#
loop_
_entity_poly.entity_id
_entity_poly.type
_entity_poly.pdbx_seq_one_letter_code
_entity_poly.pdbx_strand_id
1 'polypeptide(L)'
;MSQQAAVPLSATVQSTPARITLAWTTLPSTTSITVYRKSISATSWGSVIATPAATDLSYADNAVAIATAYEYKVVRVAAGVTGTGYISTGIAVPPVDYRGRMILLVDNTFTGPLSTELAELKNDLRMDGWSVVRVDLSRSASVATVKSAVVAQYNADPTNTKALYIVGHLAVPYSGNINPDGHSEHLGAWPCDGYYGELNGTWTDASVNNNASQRPQNRNVPGDGKFDQNNFPSDVELQVGRVDFYDLPAFSTSETELMRNYLVKAHGFKMKFWTPTPRALVFDNLQWINNPIAATAWRTMAAMVGAANVTAANQYAAPFYQLVNNQSYLWTYSSGGGTIEVIGSTVTYNGLDLVGTTQDFATTSSHWGVFNMCFGSNVGDWDNTNNFMRAPLASGYALTNCWAGIPAWYVHHMGMGANIGQSTLVSMNNSGLYTPLTDGWQSTIGRAHLGLMGDPSLRQKMLLGPSNLSATNAAGNVSFSWSPSTETVDGYHIYAIDGTTGVITRITSSVITGTTFTSAIPFVAGKEYMVRAVRLITEPSGSYHNLSLGASVITSGSAALDCAGVAGGPAQPGTPCNDGIACTTNDTWSTSCQCAGVSSTPVATVTASGSTSFCTGGSVVLSASTGSGYTYQWKNNGTNISGATSSAYTATTSGAYGGGEQRWSMQQYVCEYDGNGEHRADGNDLCKWGHNFL
;
A
#
# COMPACT_ATOMS: atom_id res chain seq x y z
N MET A 1 -9.76 -5.19 36.21
CA MET A 1 -8.99 -3.99 35.86
C MET A 1 -8.78 -3.84 34.36
N SER A 2 -8.15 -4.80 33.66
CA SER A 2 -7.88 -4.74 32.20
C SER A 2 -9.10 -4.38 31.35
N GLN A 3 -10.26 -5.00 31.62
CA GLN A 3 -11.53 -4.67 30.94
C GLN A 3 -12.06 -3.26 31.25
N GLN A 4 -11.77 -2.72 32.45
CA GLN A 4 -12.19 -1.37 32.85
C GLN A 4 -11.31 -0.31 32.19
N ALA A 5 -10.01 -0.60 31.98
CA ALA A 5 -9.05 0.26 31.30
C ALA A 5 -9.16 0.24 29.76
N ALA A 6 -10.11 -0.52 29.23
CA ALA A 6 -10.42 -0.63 27.81
C ALA A 6 -11.90 -0.30 27.55
N VAL A 7 -12.20 0.12 26.32
CA VAL A 7 -13.56 0.16 25.79
C VAL A 7 -13.58 -0.74 24.55
N PRO A 8 -14.15 -1.95 24.61
CA PRO A 8 -14.26 -2.81 23.43
C PRO A 8 -15.24 -2.18 22.43
N LEU A 9 -14.75 -1.78 21.26
CA LEU A 9 -15.54 -1.10 20.24
C LEU A 9 -15.91 -2.02 19.08
N SER A 10 -17.09 -1.79 18.52
CA SER A 10 -17.48 -2.21 17.18
C SER A 10 -18.20 -1.07 16.45
N ALA A 11 -18.37 -1.21 15.14
CA ALA A 11 -19.07 -0.26 14.30
C ALA A 11 -19.97 -0.98 13.29
N THR A 12 -21.14 -0.40 13.02
CA THR A 12 -21.98 -0.72 11.86
C THR A 12 -22.12 0.50 10.98
N VAL A 13 -22.34 0.28 9.68
CA VAL A 13 -22.32 1.33 8.67
C VAL A 13 -23.52 1.28 7.75
N GLN A 14 -23.98 2.45 7.33
CA GLN A 14 -25.11 2.65 6.42
C GLN A 14 -24.72 3.72 5.38
N SER A 15 -25.10 3.51 4.11
CA SER A 15 -24.76 4.43 3.02
C SER A 15 -25.81 5.53 2.79
N THR A 16 -27.08 5.32 3.16
CA THR A 16 -28.17 6.27 2.85
C THR A 16 -29.15 6.45 4.03
N PRO A 17 -29.13 7.59 4.74
CA PRO A 17 -28.04 8.56 4.75
C PRO A 17 -26.75 7.94 5.27
N ALA A 18 -25.59 8.51 4.90
CA ALA A 18 -24.29 8.05 5.38
C ALA A 18 -24.23 8.13 6.91
N ARG A 19 -23.95 7.00 7.57
CA ARG A 19 -23.89 6.90 9.02
C ARG A 19 -22.92 5.82 9.47
N ILE A 20 -22.16 6.11 10.51
CA ILE A 20 -21.35 5.15 11.27
C ILE A 20 -21.94 5.08 12.68
N THR A 21 -22.34 3.89 13.13
CA THR A 21 -22.84 3.67 14.49
C THR A 21 -21.80 2.89 15.27
N LEU A 22 -21.15 3.54 16.24
CA LEU A 22 -20.27 2.90 17.19
C LEU A 22 -21.09 2.18 18.25
N ALA A 23 -20.61 1.04 18.73
CA ALA A 23 -21.16 0.31 19.86
C ALA A 23 -20.05 -0.13 20.83
N TRP A 24 -20.40 -0.25 22.10
CA TRP A 24 -19.51 -0.74 23.16
C TRP A 24 -20.27 -1.56 24.20
N THR A 25 -19.53 -2.35 24.97
CA THR A 25 -20.10 -3.22 26.00
C THR A 25 -20.48 -2.44 27.27
N THR A 26 -21.53 -2.89 27.93
CA THR A 26 -21.93 -2.39 29.25
C THR A 26 -20.82 -2.58 30.26
N LEU A 27 -20.56 -1.56 31.08
CA LEU A 27 -19.73 -1.67 32.26
C LEU A 27 -20.44 -0.98 33.44
N PRO A 28 -20.76 -1.72 34.52
CA PRO A 28 -21.38 -1.12 35.70
C PRO A 28 -20.56 0.06 36.25
N SER A 29 -21.24 0.99 36.92
CA SER A 29 -20.63 2.19 37.52
C SER A 29 -19.96 3.13 36.51
N THR A 30 -20.35 3.07 35.23
CA THR A 30 -19.98 4.09 34.24
C THR A 30 -20.59 5.43 34.63
N THR A 31 -19.77 6.48 34.62
CA THR A 31 -20.18 7.85 34.97
C THR A 31 -20.10 8.82 33.80
N SER A 32 -19.23 8.55 32.82
CA SER A 32 -19.10 9.40 31.63
C SER A 32 -18.58 8.63 30.42
N ILE A 33 -19.04 9.04 29.24
CA ILE A 33 -18.56 8.57 27.94
C ILE A 33 -18.27 9.79 27.07
N THR A 34 -17.10 9.84 26.43
CA THR A 34 -16.77 10.88 25.43
C THR A 34 -16.24 10.23 24.16
N VAL A 35 -16.66 10.78 23.01
CA VAL A 35 -16.31 10.28 21.68
C VAL A 35 -15.50 11.32 20.93
N TYR A 36 -14.43 10.88 20.30
CA TYR A 36 -13.56 11.67 19.43
C TYR A 36 -13.48 10.99 18.07
N ARG A 37 -13.23 11.77 17.03
CA ARG A 37 -13.02 11.29 15.67
C ARG A 37 -11.88 12.06 15.02
N LYS A 38 -11.04 11.36 14.27
CA LYS A 38 -10.01 11.97 13.43
C LYS A 38 -9.96 11.30 12.05
N SER A 39 -9.32 11.95 11.08
CA SER A 39 -8.92 11.26 9.84
C SER A 39 -7.77 10.29 10.13
N ILE A 40 -7.57 9.30 9.25
CA ILE A 40 -6.49 8.31 9.40
C ILE A 40 -5.11 9.00 9.45
N SER A 41 -4.90 10.07 8.70
CA SER A 41 -3.62 10.81 8.64
C SER A 41 -3.43 11.85 9.75
N ALA A 42 -4.46 12.15 10.54
CA ALA A 42 -4.35 13.15 11.59
C ALA A 42 -3.49 12.65 12.76
N THR A 43 -2.63 13.55 13.25
CA THR A 43 -1.70 13.32 14.37
C THR A 43 -2.27 13.76 15.72
N SER A 44 -3.54 14.16 15.79
CA SER A 44 -4.26 14.46 17.03
C SER A 44 -5.74 14.10 16.93
N TRP A 45 -6.41 13.90 18.07
CA TRP A 45 -7.83 13.52 18.17
C TRP A 45 -8.82 14.68 17.99
N GLY A 46 -8.34 15.93 17.95
CA GLY A 46 -9.20 17.11 17.90
C GLY A 46 -10.12 17.24 19.12
N SER A 47 -11.27 17.90 18.92
CA SER A 47 -12.29 18.11 19.95
C SER A 47 -13.20 16.90 20.14
N VAL A 48 -13.86 16.83 21.29
CA VAL A 48 -14.97 15.89 21.54
C VAL A 48 -16.06 16.13 20.50
N ILE A 49 -16.54 15.05 19.86
CA ILE A 49 -17.65 15.11 18.91
C ILE A 49 -18.99 14.71 19.54
N ALA A 50 -18.97 13.98 20.66
CA ALA A 50 -20.16 13.63 21.42
C ALA A 50 -19.86 13.25 22.88
N THR A 51 -20.87 13.42 23.74
CA THR A 51 -20.87 12.98 25.13
C THR A 51 -22.16 12.20 25.42
N PRO A 52 -22.23 10.91 25.00
CA PRO A 52 -23.39 10.06 25.26
C PRO A 52 -23.68 9.95 26.76
N ALA A 53 -24.92 9.61 27.12
CA ALA A 53 -25.28 9.33 28.50
C ALA A 53 -24.50 8.11 29.01
N ALA A 54 -24.25 8.05 30.33
CA ALA A 54 -23.50 6.95 30.94
C ALA A 54 -24.15 5.55 30.74
N THR A 55 -25.46 5.53 30.47
CA THR A 55 -26.25 4.33 30.15
C THR A 55 -26.23 3.95 28.67
N ASP A 56 -25.75 4.84 27.80
CA ASP A 56 -25.73 4.59 26.36
C ASP A 56 -24.67 3.54 26.01
N LEU A 57 -25.02 2.64 25.10
CA LEU A 57 -24.15 1.58 24.58
C LEU A 57 -23.74 1.82 23.12
N SER A 58 -24.13 2.96 22.55
CA SER A 58 -23.86 3.29 21.16
C SER A 58 -23.88 4.79 20.90
N TYR A 59 -23.27 5.20 19.80
CA TYR A 59 -23.33 6.55 19.26
C TYR A 59 -23.38 6.52 17.73
N ALA A 60 -24.30 7.28 17.14
CA ALA A 60 -24.47 7.38 15.68
C ALA A 60 -23.88 8.69 15.15
N ASP A 61 -22.80 8.59 14.39
CA ASP A 61 -22.20 9.72 13.67
C ASP A 61 -22.80 9.85 12.27
N ASN A 62 -23.47 10.97 12.02
CA ASN A 62 -24.07 11.32 10.72
C ASN A 62 -23.21 12.29 9.91
N ALA A 63 -22.09 12.79 10.46
CA ALA A 63 -21.21 13.76 9.82
C ALA A 63 -20.04 13.05 9.11
N VAL A 64 -20.36 11.98 8.38
CA VAL A 64 -19.41 11.06 7.74
C VAL A 64 -19.69 10.95 6.24
N ALA A 65 -18.69 10.52 5.48
CA ALA A 65 -18.78 10.35 4.03
C ALA A 65 -18.50 8.91 3.61
N ILE A 66 -19.13 8.49 2.50
CA ILE A 66 -18.81 7.25 1.81
C ILE A 66 -17.39 7.35 1.24
N ALA A 67 -16.73 6.20 1.05
CA ALA A 67 -15.38 6.07 0.53
C ALA A 67 -14.31 6.76 1.39
N THR A 68 -14.62 7.08 2.64
CA THR A 68 -13.70 7.75 3.58
C THR A 68 -13.54 6.92 4.85
N ALA A 69 -12.30 6.71 5.27
CA ALA A 69 -11.97 6.06 6.53
C ALA A 69 -11.69 7.09 7.64
N TYR A 70 -12.10 6.75 8.85
CA TYR A 70 -11.95 7.54 10.07
C TYR A 70 -11.41 6.66 11.18
N GLU A 71 -10.81 7.29 12.18
CA GLU A 71 -10.55 6.64 13.47
C GLU A 71 -11.39 7.29 14.56
N TYR A 72 -11.87 6.46 15.49
CA TYR A 72 -12.59 6.91 16.67
C TYR A 72 -11.85 6.50 17.93
N LYS A 73 -11.91 7.38 18.92
CA LYS A 73 -11.52 7.11 20.30
C LYS A 73 -12.75 7.30 21.18
N VAL A 74 -13.04 6.29 21.98
CA VAL A 74 -14.06 6.38 23.03
C VAL A 74 -13.35 6.33 24.37
N VAL A 75 -13.61 7.32 25.22
CA VAL A 75 -13.12 7.35 26.60
C VAL A 75 -14.30 7.13 27.53
N ARG A 76 -14.19 6.15 28.42
CA ARG A 76 -15.20 5.80 29.42
C ARG A 76 -14.59 5.92 30.81
N VAL A 77 -15.29 6.57 31.74
CA VAL A 77 -14.92 6.53 33.16
C VAL A 77 -15.91 5.63 33.87
N ALA A 78 -15.41 4.62 34.58
CA ALA A 78 -16.23 3.69 35.37
C ALA A 78 -15.53 3.33 36.68
N ALA A 79 -16.24 3.48 37.81
CA ALA A 79 -15.69 3.25 39.15
C ALA A 79 -14.33 3.94 39.40
N GLY A 80 -14.14 5.15 38.86
CA GLY A 80 -12.89 5.92 38.98
C GLY A 80 -11.77 5.52 38.02
N VAL A 81 -11.95 4.47 37.21
CA VAL A 81 -10.97 4.04 36.19
C VAL A 81 -11.31 4.65 34.84
N THR A 82 -10.31 5.24 34.17
CA THR A 82 -10.45 5.74 32.79
C THR A 82 -10.05 4.65 31.81
N GLY A 83 -11.01 4.17 31.02
CA GLY A 83 -10.80 3.26 29.91
C GLY A 83 -10.84 3.95 28.56
N THR A 84 -10.07 3.44 27.60
CA THR A 84 -10.06 3.94 26.22
C THR A 84 -10.32 2.80 25.23
N GLY A 85 -11.00 3.08 24.13
CA GLY A 85 -11.18 2.17 22.99
C GLY A 85 -10.85 2.87 21.69
N TYR A 86 -10.36 2.12 20.71
CA TYR A 86 -9.99 2.61 19.39
C TYR A 86 -10.57 1.73 18.29
N ILE A 87 -11.03 2.36 17.22
CA ILE A 87 -11.55 1.65 16.05
C ILE A 87 -11.29 2.46 14.79
N SER A 88 -10.82 1.79 13.74
CA SER A 88 -10.76 2.33 12.38
C SER A 88 -12.03 1.90 11.67
N THR A 89 -12.73 2.82 11.01
CA THR A 89 -14.03 2.54 10.41
C THR A 89 -14.33 3.43 9.22
N GLY A 90 -15.19 2.97 8.32
CA GLY A 90 -15.56 3.70 7.12
C GLY A 90 -16.67 2.98 6.35
N ILE A 91 -17.22 3.66 5.35
CA ILE A 91 -18.33 3.17 4.53
C ILE A 91 -17.82 2.94 3.12
N ALA A 92 -17.74 1.69 2.66
CA ALA A 92 -17.24 1.30 1.34
C ALA A 92 -15.91 1.98 0.98
N VAL A 93 -14.94 1.94 1.90
CA VAL A 93 -13.60 2.52 1.69
C VAL A 93 -12.94 1.85 0.47
N PRO A 94 -12.36 2.61 -0.47
CA PRO A 94 -11.69 2.04 -1.65
C PRO A 94 -10.54 1.11 -1.26
N PRO A 95 -10.20 0.12 -2.11
CA PRO A 95 -9.11 -0.79 -1.80
C PRO A 95 -7.75 -0.10 -1.96
N VAL A 96 -6.72 -0.66 -1.33
CA VAL A 96 -5.33 -0.25 -1.54
C VAL A 96 -4.74 -1.04 -2.70
N ASP A 97 -4.54 -0.38 -3.84
CA ASP A 97 -4.00 -0.99 -5.07
C ASP A 97 -2.51 -1.31 -4.96
N TYR A 98 -1.74 -0.30 -4.58
CA TYR A 98 -0.30 -0.35 -4.43
C TYR A 98 0.07 0.04 -2.99
N ARG A 99 0.80 -0.85 -2.30
CA ARG A 99 1.18 -0.72 -0.89
C ARG A 99 2.54 -0.05 -0.70
N GLY A 100 3.26 0.18 -1.80
CA GLY A 100 4.65 0.62 -1.81
C GLY A 100 5.62 -0.51 -2.12
N ARG A 101 6.89 -0.25 -1.84
CA ARG A 101 8.03 -1.14 -2.00
C ARG A 101 8.41 -1.74 -0.65
N MET A 102 8.65 -3.04 -0.64
CA MET A 102 9.12 -3.81 0.50
C MET A 102 10.55 -4.27 0.26
N ILE A 103 11.40 -4.10 1.28
CA ILE A 103 12.71 -4.74 1.34
C ILE A 103 12.52 -6.11 1.99
N LEU A 104 12.80 -7.17 1.23
CA LEU A 104 12.87 -8.54 1.72
C LEU A 104 14.33 -8.87 2.01
N LEU A 105 14.73 -8.78 3.27
CA LEU A 105 16.06 -9.21 3.73
C LEU A 105 16.03 -10.70 4.05
N VAL A 106 17.00 -11.44 3.53
CA VAL A 106 17.08 -12.89 3.71
C VAL A 106 18.45 -13.27 4.26
N ASP A 107 18.48 -14.09 5.31
CA ASP A 107 19.68 -14.84 5.68
C ASP A 107 20.08 -15.76 4.53
N ASN A 108 21.26 -15.54 3.95
CA ASN A 108 21.70 -16.20 2.74
C ASN A 108 21.88 -17.73 2.87
N THR A 109 21.86 -18.25 4.10
CA THR A 109 21.83 -19.70 4.32
C THR A 109 20.53 -20.36 3.87
N PHE A 110 19.46 -19.59 3.69
CA PHE A 110 18.20 -20.05 3.10
C PHE A 110 18.13 -19.89 1.58
N THR A 111 19.02 -19.12 0.95
CA THR A 111 18.94 -18.77 -0.47
C THR A 111 18.85 -19.98 -1.39
N GLY A 112 19.69 -20.99 -1.16
CA GLY A 112 19.67 -22.24 -1.91
C GLY A 112 18.54 -23.17 -1.44
N PRO A 113 18.55 -23.60 -0.15
CA PRO A 113 17.62 -24.61 0.35
C PRO A 113 16.13 -24.23 0.27
N LEU A 114 15.79 -22.94 0.35
CA LEU A 114 14.42 -22.43 0.32
C LEU A 114 14.12 -21.60 -0.94
N SER A 115 14.83 -21.86 -2.05
CA SER A 115 14.69 -21.06 -3.27
C SER A 115 13.26 -21.02 -3.81
N THR A 116 12.52 -22.13 -3.73
CA THR A 116 11.12 -22.22 -4.15
C THR A 116 10.21 -21.41 -3.24
N GLU A 117 10.30 -21.58 -1.93
CA GLU A 117 9.46 -20.91 -0.93
C GLU A 117 9.74 -19.41 -0.90
N LEU A 118 10.99 -18.99 -1.09
CA LEU A 118 11.36 -17.57 -1.19
C LEU A 118 10.86 -16.93 -2.50
N ALA A 119 10.81 -17.70 -3.60
CA ALA A 119 10.21 -17.23 -4.85
C ALA A 119 8.69 -17.10 -4.73
N GLU A 120 8.04 -18.06 -4.07
CA GLU A 120 6.60 -18.02 -3.76
C GLU A 120 6.27 -16.85 -2.84
N LEU A 121 7.03 -16.63 -1.76
CA LEU A 121 6.87 -15.47 -0.88
C LEU A 121 6.99 -14.15 -1.66
N LYS A 122 8.02 -14.01 -2.50
CA LYS A 122 8.18 -12.81 -3.33
C LYS A 122 6.97 -12.62 -4.24
N ASN A 123 6.44 -13.70 -4.83
CA ASN A 123 5.27 -13.64 -5.68
C ASN A 123 4.01 -13.25 -4.89
N ASP A 124 3.75 -13.85 -3.73
CA ASP A 124 2.62 -13.52 -2.86
C ASP A 124 2.60 -12.04 -2.48
N LEU A 125 3.76 -11.50 -2.11
CA LEU A 125 3.93 -10.08 -1.79
C LEU A 125 3.61 -9.20 -3.00
N ARG A 126 4.13 -9.54 -4.18
CA ARG A 126 3.84 -8.81 -5.43
C ARG A 126 2.36 -8.83 -5.76
N MET A 127 1.75 -10.00 -5.68
CA MET A 127 0.34 -10.22 -6.00
C MET A 127 -0.61 -9.59 -4.98
N ASP A 128 -0.14 -9.28 -3.76
CA ASP A 128 -0.92 -8.54 -2.75
C ASP A 128 -0.78 -7.00 -2.86
N GLY A 129 0.05 -6.50 -3.79
CA GLY A 129 0.18 -5.07 -4.09
C GLY A 129 1.52 -4.44 -3.71
N TRP A 130 2.57 -5.23 -3.43
CA TRP A 130 3.90 -4.71 -3.12
C TRP A 130 4.84 -4.74 -4.34
N SER A 131 5.68 -3.72 -4.51
CA SER A 131 6.97 -3.94 -5.18
C SER A 131 7.92 -4.59 -4.18
N VAL A 132 8.78 -5.52 -4.63
CA VAL A 132 9.67 -6.26 -3.72
C VAL A 132 11.10 -6.22 -4.22
N VAL A 133 12.00 -5.68 -3.39
CA VAL A 133 13.44 -5.83 -3.56
C VAL A 133 13.96 -6.85 -2.57
N ARG A 134 14.65 -7.88 -3.06
CA ARG A 134 15.27 -8.91 -2.21
C ARG A 134 16.75 -8.62 -2.05
N VAL A 135 17.25 -8.71 -0.83
CA VAL A 135 18.68 -8.63 -0.51
C VAL A 135 19.04 -9.78 0.40
N ASP A 136 20.02 -10.59 -0.03
CA ASP A 136 20.50 -11.73 0.74
C ASP A 136 21.81 -11.33 1.43
N LEU A 137 21.87 -11.52 2.75
CA LEU A 137 23.03 -11.15 3.57
C LEU A 137 23.55 -12.37 4.33
N SER A 138 24.86 -12.38 4.61
CA SER A 138 25.44 -13.39 5.49
C SER A 138 24.79 -13.31 6.87
N ARG A 139 24.47 -14.46 7.48
CA ARG A 139 24.09 -14.52 8.91
C ARG A 139 25.08 -13.85 9.85
N SER A 140 26.36 -13.84 9.47
CA SER A 140 27.44 -13.20 10.22
C SER A 140 27.62 -11.72 9.91
N ALA A 141 26.78 -11.12 9.06
CA ALA A 141 26.82 -9.70 8.79
C ALA A 141 26.55 -8.90 10.06
N SER A 142 27.37 -7.88 10.34
CA SER A 142 27.21 -7.04 11.52
C SER A 142 25.93 -6.21 11.45
N VAL A 143 25.48 -5.72 12.61
CA VAL A 143 24.35 -4.78 12.71
C VAL A 143 24.51 -3.59 11.76
N ALA A 144 25.72 -3.03 11.66
CA ALA A 144 26.03 -1.92 10.76
C ALA A 144 25.90 -2.30 9.27
N THR A 145 26.36 -3.50 8.88
CA THR A 145 26.24 -3.99 7.51
C THR A 145 24.77 -4.20 7.12
N VAL A 146 23.98 -4.83 8.00
CA VAL A 146 22.53 -5.03 7.77
C VAL A 146 21.83 -3.67 7.63
N LYS A 147 22.12 -2.72 8.53
CA LYS A 147 21.55 -1.37 8.47
C LYS A 147 21.89 -0.66 7.17
N SER A 148 23.15 -0.72 6.75
CA SER A 148 23.62 -0.09 5.52
C SER A 148 22.90 -0.63 4.28
N ALA A 149 22.62 -1.95 4.24
CA ALA A 149 21.85 -2.55 3.17
C ALA A 149 20.39 -2.04 3.12
N VAL A 150 19.73 -1.90 4.28
CA VAL A 150 18.37 -1.33 4.35
C VAL A 150 18.37 0.13 3.89
N VAL A 151 19.29 0.95 4.40
CA VAL A 151 19.39 2.37 4.04
C VAL A 151 19.67 2.54 2.54
N ALA A 152 20.54 1.71 1.95
CA ALA A 152 20.80 1.74 0.51
C ALA A 152 19.53 1.47 -0.31
N GLN A 153 18.72 0.48 0.09
CA GLN A 153 17.46 0.18 -0.61
C GLN A 153 16.41 1.25 -0.42
N TYR A 154 16.30 1.83 0.78
CA TYR A 154 15.42 2.96 1.03
C TYR A 154 15.80 4.19 0.19
N ASN A 155 17.08 4.57 0.17
CA ASN A 155 17.56 5.72 -0.59
C ASN A 155 17.36 5.57 -2.11
N ALA A 156 17.26 4.34 -2.61
CA ALA A 156 16.93 4.08 -4.02
C ALA A 156 15.46 4.43 -4.37
N ASP A 157 14.54 4.39 -3.40
CA ASP A 157 13.15 4.83 -3.58
C ASP A 157 12.51 5.20 -2.22
N PRO A 158 12.84 6.38 -1.65
CA PRO A 158 12.36 6.77 -0.32
C PRO A 158 10.85 7.07 -0.33
N THR A 159 10.32 7.46 -1.49
CA THR A 159 8.89 7.74 -1.67
C THR A 159 8.06 6.48 -1.51
N ASN A 160 8.48 5.36 -2.09
CA ASN A 160 7.67 4.14 -2.08
C ASN A 160 8.14 3.09 -1.08
N THR A 161 9.36 3.12 -0.55
CA THR A 161 9.81 2.10 0.41
C THR A 161 9.08 2.26 1.75
N LYS A 162 8.20 1.31 2.09
CA LYS A 162 7.32 1.37 3.28
C LYS A 162 7.49 0.24 4.27
N ALA A 163 8.20 -0.84 3.91
CA ALA A 163 8.27 -2.04 4.73
C ALA A 163 9.62 -2.74 4.62
N LEU A 164 9.98 -3.41 5.72
CA LEU A 164 11.14 -4.27 5.86
C LEU A 164 10.69 -5.61 6.43
N TYR A 165 10.88 -6.68 5.67
CA TYR A 165 10.63 -8.04 6.12
C TYR A 165 11.96 -8.81 6.21
N ILE A 166 12.31 -9.23 7.41
CA ILE A 166 13.52 -10.00 7.70
C ILE A 166 13.17 -11.49 7.81
N VAL A 167 13.76 -12.30 6.94
CA VAL A 167 13.60 -13.76 6.92
C VAL A 167 14.92 -14.41 7.32
N GLY A 168 14.97 -14.92 8.55
CA GLY A 168 16.12 -15.61 9.12
C GLY A 168 16.92 -14.83 10.16
N HIS A 169 18.02 -15.43 10.59
CA HIS A 169 18.86 -14.92 11.66
C HIS A 169 19.97 -14.00 11.14
N LEU A 170 19.57 -12.79 10.74
CA LEU A 170 20.49 -11.67 10.62
C LEU A 170 20.72 -11.04 11.99
N ALA A 171 21.87 -10.38 12.18
CA ALA A 171 22.23 -9.74 13.45
C ALA A 171 21.07 -8.97 14.09
N VAL A 172 20.95 -9.11 15.40
CA VAL A 172 19.90 -8.46 16.19
C VAL A 172 20.50 -7.24 16.89
N PRO A 173 20.06 -6.01 16.57
CA PRO A 173 20.49 -4.81 17.29
C PRO A 173 19.88 -4.80 18.70
N TYR A 174 20.63 -4.29 19.66
CA TYR A 174 20.17 -4.10 21.03
C TYR A 174 20.21 -2.63 21.40
N SER A 175 19.23 -2.15 22.18
CA SER A 175 19.17 -0.75 22.61
C SER A 175 18.54 -0.56 23.97
N GLY A 176 18.98 0.51 24.65
CA GLY A 176 18.36 1.07 25.83
C GLY A 176 19.04 0.67 27.14
N ASN A 177 18.49 1.23 28.21
CA ASN A 177 18.74 0.90 29.60
C ASN A 177 17.39 0.84 30.32
N ILE A 178 16.59 -0.16 29.94
CA ILE A 178 15.20 -0.34 30.36
C ILE A 178 14.97 -1.75 30.88
N ASN A 179 13.92 -1.91 31.68
CA ASN A 179 13.37 -3.19 32.12
C ASN A 179 11.84 -3.17 31.91
N PRO A 180 11.37 -3.29 30.65
CA PRO A 180 9.95 -3.25 30.33
C PRO A 180 9.11 -4.28 31.08
N ASP A 181 9.72 -5.38 31.52
CA ASP A 181 9.11 -6.43 32.33
C ASP A 181 9.18 -6.21 33.85
N GLY A 182 9.87 -5.16 34.32
CA GLY A 182 10.01 -4.79 35.73
C GLY A 182 11.14 -5.44 36.51
N HIS A 183 11.99 -6.25 35.88
CA HIS A 183 13.02 -7.03 36.57
C HIS A 183 14.35 -6.26 36.60
N SER A 184 14.96 -6.14 37.79
CA SER A 184 16.18 -5.35 37.98
C SER A 184 17.42 -6.00 37.37
N GLU A 185 17.47 -7.33 37.39
CA GLU A 185 18.47 -8.18 36.77
C GLU A 185 18.41 -8.15 35.24
N HIS A 186 17.30 -7.65 34.68
CA HIS A 186 17.06 -7.50 33.25
C HIS A 186 17.09 -6.04 32.78
N LEU A 187 17.40 -5.11 33.69
CA LEU A 187 17.61 -3.70 33.33
C LEU A 187 18.82 -3.58 32.40
N GLY A 188 18.60 -3.08 31.19
CA GLY A 188 19.66 -2.96 30.19
C GLY A 188 19.14 -2.77 28.77
N ALA A 189 19.92 -3.18 27.78
CA ALA A 189 19.55 -3.18 26.37
C ALA A 189 18.66 -4.37 26.01
N TRP A 190 17.74 -4.15 25.08
CA TRP A 190 16.80 -5.17 24.59
C TRP A 190 16.86 -5.27 23.06
N PRO A 191 16.50 -6.44 22.47
CA PRO A 191 16.38 -6.60 21.03
C PRO A 191 15.51 -5.51 20.38
N CYS A 192 16.00 -4.86 19.33
CA CYS A 192 15.46 -3.59 18.81
C CYS A 192 15.40 -3.57 17.27
N ASP A 193 14.64 -4.46 16.64
CA ASP A 193 14.52 -4.52 15.17
C ASP A 193 14.00 -3.21 14.55
N GLY A 194 13.28 -2.38 15.31
CA GLY A 194 12.89 -1.03 14.88
C GLY A 194 14.09 -0.14 14.53
N TYR A 195 15.30 -0.43 15.04
CA TYR A 195 16.54 0.20 14.61
C TYR A 195 16.75 0.08 13.10
N TYR A 196 16.38 -1.04 12.47
CA TYR A 196 16.52 -1.17 11.02
C TYR A 196 15.51 -0.31 10.26
N GLY A 197 14.31 -0.11 10.82
CA GLY A 197 13.25 0.69 10.21
C GLY A 197 13.33 2.20 10.46
N GLU A 198 14.11 2.65 11.44
CA GLU A 198 14.33 4.06 11.77
C GLU A 198 15.58 4.58 11.04
N LEU A 199 15.42 5.43 10.03
CA LEU A 199 16.43 5.68 9.00
C LEU A 199 17.14 7.04 9.10
N ASN A 200 16.67 7.95 9.94
CA ASN A 200 17.16 9.34 9.97
C ASN A 200 17.54 9.86 11.36
N GLY A 201 17.25 9.11 12.42
CA GLY A 201 17.58 9.43 13.78
C GLY A 201 19.02 9.11 14.15
N THR A 202 19.47 9.70 15.24
CA THR A 202 20.84 9.50 15.76
C THR A 202 20.82 8.45 16.87
N TRP A 203 21.53 7.35 16.64
CA TRP A 203 21.78 6.29 17.61
C TRP A 203 23.18 6.45 18.19
N THR A 204 23.31 6.31 19.50
CA THR A 204 24.58 6.49 20.21
C THR A 204 24.93 5.24 21.01
N ASP A 205 26.22 5.01 21.21
CA ASP A 205 26.79 3.94 22.04
C ASP A 205 27.94 4.56 22.85
N ALA A 206 27.58 5.48 23.74
CA ALA A 206 28.56 6.34 24.40
C ALA A 206 28.25 6.65 25.86
N SER A 207 26.99 6.48 26.29
CA SER A 207 26.53 7.10 27.54
C SER A 207 25.96 6.11 28.55
N VAL A 208 25.26 5.06 28.11
CA VAL A 208 24.77 4.03 29.01
C VAL A 208 25.96 3.21 29.52
N ASN A 209 26.05 3.04 30.84
CA ASN A 209 27.09 2.25 31.49
C ASN A 209 26.47 1.34 32.55
N ASN A 210 25.73 0.34 32.08
CA ASN A 210 25.11 -0.70 32.86
C ASN A 210 25.74 -2.07 32.54
N ASN A 211 26.56 -2.57 33.48
CA ASN A 211 27.19 -3.88 33.41
C ASN A 211 26.60 -4.87 34.44
N ALA A 212 25.43 -4.57 35.00
CA ALA A 212 24.82 -5.32 36.10
C ALA A 212 23.78 -6.36 35.64
N SER A 213 23.33 -6.30 34.39
CA SER A 213 22.34 -7.24 33.85
C SER A 213 22.86 -8.68 33.87
N GLN A 214 21.97 -9.63 34.16
CA GLN A 214 22.30 -11.04 34.30
C GLN A 214 22.92 -11.61 33.02
N ARG A 215 22.29 -11.37 31.87
CA ARG A 215 22.79 -11.78 30.55
C ARG A 215 23.73 -10.72 29.96
N PRO A 216 24.88 -11.12 29.38
CA PRO A 216 25.79 -10.19 28.70
C PRO A 216 25.15 -9.41 27.55
N GLN A 217 24.14 -9.97 26.89
CA GLN A 217 23.40 -9.32 25.80
C GLN A 217 22.63 -8.08 26.27
N ASN A 218 22.13 -8.07 27.51
CA ASN A 218 21.40 -6.92 28.05
C ASN A 218 22.31 -5.89 28.69
N ARG A 219 23.56 -6.23 29.03
CA ARG A 219 24.52 -5.23 29.51
C ARG A 219 24.75 -4.22 28.41
N ASN A 220 24.84 -2.95 28.75
CA ASN A 220 25.02 -1.86 27.79
C ASN A 220 26.07 -0.93 28.36
N VAL A 221 27.25 -0.93 27.76
CA VAL A 221 28.40 -0.12 28.19
C VAL A 221 29.00 0.59 26.98
N PRO A 222 29.65 1.75 27.16
CA PRO A 222 30.09 2.55 26.03
C PRO A 222 31.04 1.79 25.09
N GLY A 223 30.72 1.76 23.79
CA GLY A 223 31.50 1.14 22.72
C GLY A 223 31.31 -0.36 22.57
N ASP A 224 30.25 -0.95 23.14
CA ASP A 224 29.96 -2.38 23.04
C ASP A 224 29.12 -2.79 21.82
N GLY A 225 28.72 -1.81 21.00
CA GLY A 225 27.91 -1.98 19.80
C GLY A 225 26.40 -2.03 20.05
N LYS A 226 25.95 -1.77 21.29
CA LYS A 226 24.54 -1.63 21.66
C LYS A 226 24.21 -0.16 21.86
N PHE A 227 22.97 0.21 21.59
CA PHE A 227 22.60 1.62 21.54
C PHE A 227 22.04 2.12 22.89
N ASP A 228 22.20 3.41 23.16
CA ASP A 228 21.81 4.05 24.42
C ASP A 228 20.28 4.27 24.55
N GLN A 229 19.57 4.24 23.42
CA GLN A 229 18.23 4.79 23.29
C GLN A 229 17.13 3.88 23.89
N ASN A 230 16.37 4.40 24.87
CA ASN A 230 15.17 3.72 25.41
C ASN A 230 13.95 3.81 24.47
N ASN A 231 13.95 4.79 23.58
CA ASN A 231 12.91 5.04 22.58
C ASN A 231 13.58 5.29 21.22
N PHE A 232 12.87 5.02 20.13
CA PHE A 232 13.34 5.44 18.81
C PHE A 232 13.66 6.94 18.81
N PRO A 233 14.83 7.36 18.27
CA PRO A 233 15.28 8.75 18.29
C PRO A 233 14.41 9.69 17.43
N SER A 234 13.66 9.13 16.48
CA SER A 234 12.66 9.76 15.61
C SER A 234 11.56 8.73 15.28
N ASP A 235 10.57 9.12 14.48
CA ASP A 235 9.56 8.18 13.97
C ASP A 235 10.24 7.13 13.08
N VAL A 236 9.95 5.85 13.32
CA VAL A 236 10.33 4.75 12.44
C VAL A 236 9.65 4.94 11.08
N GLU A 237 10.36 4.75 9.97
CA GLU A 237 9.82 4.91 8.62
C GLU A 237 9.25 3.62 8.02
N LEU A 238 9.80 2.46 8.40
CA LEU A 238 9.47 1.17 7.79
C LEU A 238 8.61 0.30 8.71
N GLN A 239 7.62 -0.36 8.11
CA GLN A 239 6.88 -1.46 8.74
C GLN A 239 7.82 -2.67 8.88
N VAL A 240 8.37 -2.88 10.07
CA VAL A 240 9.36 -3.96 10.34
C VAL A 240 8.67 -5.21 10.88
N GLY A 241 9.03 -6.37 10.34
CA GLY A 241 8.73 -7.69 10.92
C GLY A 241 9.85 -8.69 10.65
N ARG A 242 10.04 -9.65 11.56
CA ARG A 242 11.08 -10.69 11.48
C ARG A 242 10.50 -12.08 11.69
N VAL A 243 10.95 -13.05 10.90
CA VAL A 243 10.76 -14.48 11.20
C VAL A 243 12.13 -15.09 11.40
N ASP A 244 12.36 -15.70 12.56
CA ASP A 244 13.65 -16.21 12.99
C ASP A 244 13.40 -17.48 13.82
N PHE A 245 14.06 -18.59 13.44
CA PHE A 245 13.98 -19.88 14.14
C PHE A 245 15.35 -20.37 14.61
N TYR A 246 16.33 -19.49 14.66
CA TYR A 246 17.68 -19.81 15.09
C TYR A 246 17.72 -20.18 16.56
N ASP A 247 18.51 -21.19 16.91
CA ASP A 247 18.73 -21.61 18.29
C ASP A 247 17.42 -21.95 19.05
N LEU A 248 16.57 -22.76 18.39
CA LEU A 248 15.37 -23.38 18.97
C LEU A 248 15.54 -24.91 19.17
N PRO A 249 16.51 -25.39 19.96
CA PRO A 249 16.81 -26.83 20.09
C PRO A 249 15.69 -27.67 20.74
N ALA A 250 14.64 -27.06 21.29
CA ALA A 250 13.44 -27.78 21.71
C ALA A 250 12.70 -28.42 20.52
N PHE A 251 12.84 -27.87 19.32
CA PHE A 251 12.30 -28.46 18.09
C PHE A 251 13.31 -29.45 17.51
N SER A 252 12.88 -30.67 17.26
CA SER A 252 13.71 -31.69 16.58
C SER A 252 13.85 -31.42 15.07
N THR A 253 12.96 -30.59 14.52
CA THR A 253 12.98 -30.11 13.13
C THR A 253 14.10 -29.08 12.94
N SER A 254 14.85 -29.18 11.83
CA SER A 254 15.91 -28.22 11.54
C SER A 254 15.38 -26.81 11.31
N GLU A 255 16.20 -25.79 11.59
CA GLU A 255 15.86 -24.38 11.35
C GLU A 255 15.34 -24.13 9.92
N THR A 256 16.03 -24.68 8.91
CA THR A 256 15.61 -24.57 7.50
C THR A 256 14.23 -25.15 7.25
N GLU A 257 13.92 -26.29 7.88
CA GLU A 257 12.61 -26.93 7.73
C GLU A 257 11.52 -26.18 8.51
N LEU A 258 11.83 -25.63 9.69
CA LEU A 258 10.91 -24.73 10.41
C LEU A 258 10.58 -23.50 9.57
N MET A 259 11.58 -22.90 8.92
CA MET A 259 11.39 -21.77 8.01
C MET A 259 10.54 -22.15 6.80
N ARG A 260 10.81 -23.30 6.14
CA ARG A 260 9.97 -23.84 5.07
C ARG A 260 8.52 -23.97 5.50
N ASN A 261 8.29 -24.61 6.65
CA ASN A 261 6.95 -24.83 7.18
C ASN A 261 6.22 -23.52 7.47
N TYR A 262 6.91 -22.52 8.02
CA TYR A 262 6.34 -21.20 8.21
C TYR A 262 5.96 -20.52 6.88
N LEU A 263 6.85 -20.55 5.88
CA LEU A 263 6.59 -19.91 4.58
C LEU A 263 5.41 -20.55 3.85
N VAL A 264 5.35 -21.89 3.81
CA VAL A 264 4.21 -22.65 3.24
C VAL A 264 2.92 -22.35 4.00
N LYS A 265 2.99 -22.26 5.33
CA LYS A 265 1.84 -21.91 6.18
C LYS A 265 1.34 -20.49 5.88
N ALA A 266 2.22 -19.51 5.77
CA ALA A 266 1.90 -18.13 5.44
C ALA A 266 1.31 -18.00 4.02
N HIS A 267 1.87 -18.70 3.04
CA HIS A 267 1.31 -18.82 1.69
C HIS A 267 -0.12 -19.40 1.74
N GLY A 268 -0.30 -20.51 2.47
CA GLY A 268 -1.61 -21.14 2.64
C GLY A 268 -2.66 -20.24 3.27
N PHE A 269 -2.28 -19.32 4.16
CA PHE A 269 -3.18 -18.30 4.70
C PHE A 269 -3.56 -17.25 3.64
N LYS A 270 -2.58 -16.72 2.90
CA LYS A 270 -2.79 -15.73 1.83
C LYS A 270 -3.66 -16.27 0.70
N MET A 271 -3.45 -17.53 0.34
CA MET A 271 -4.19 -18.26 -0.68
C MET A 271 -5.44 -18.98 -0.16
N LYS A 272 -5.77 -18.82 1.13
CA LYS A 272 -6.92 -19.46 1.80
C LYS A 272 -7.01 -20.98 1.62
N PHE A 273 -5.88 -21.68 1.58
CA PHE A 273 -5.84 -23.14 1.73
C PHE A 273 -6.35 -23.57 3.11
N TRP A 274 -6.27 -22.66 4.08
CA TRP A 274 -6.95 -22.75 5.36
C TRP A 274 -7.48 -21.37 5.74
N THR A 275 -8.48 -21.30 6.63
CA THR A 275 -9.08 -20.04 7.08
C THR A 275 -9.46 -20.14 8.55
N PRO A 276 -9.01 -19.22 9.42
CA PRO A 276 -9.36 -19.25 10.83
C PRO A 276 -10.80 -18.81 11.07
N THR A 277 -11.40 -19.29 12.17
CA THR A 277 -12.67 -18.76 12.67
C THR A 277 -12.46 -17.32 13.16
N PRO A 278 -13.30 -16.35 12.76
CA PRO A 278 -13.18 -14.94 13.15
C PRO A 278 -13.67 -14.74 14.60
N ARG A 279 -12.92 -15.30 15.55
CA ARG A 279 -13.11 -15.15 16.99
C ARG A 279 -11.77 -14.94 17.68
N ALA A 280 -11.81 -14.40 18.89
CA ALA A 280 -10.63 -14.08 19.67
C ALA A 280 -10.68 -14.67 21.08
N LEU A 281 -9.50 -14.99 21.61
CA LEU A 281 -9.32 -15.47 22.98
C LEU A 281 -8.44 -14.50 23.77
N VAL A 282 -8.92 -14.05 24.93
CA VAL A 282 -8.13 -13.29 25.90
C VAL A 282 -7.89 -14.15 27.12
N PHE A 283 -6.65 -14.54 27.34
CA PHE A 283 -6.18 -15.27 28.51
C PHE A 283 -5.31 -14.33 29.36
N ASP A 284 -5.81 -13.94 30.52
CA ASP A 284 -5.13 -12.99 31.42
C ASP A 284 -4.77 -13.71 32.73
N ASN A 285 -3.56 -14.27 32.82
CA ASN A 285 -3.04 -14.91 34.06
C ASN A 285 -2.22 -13.92 34.92
N LEU A 286 -2.34 -12.61 34.66
CA LEU A 286 -1.66 -11.56 35.42
C LEU A 286 -2.64 -10.57 36.05
N GLN A 287 -3.91 -10.96 36.24
CA GLN A 287 -4.96 -10.12 36.81
C GLN A 287 -4.66 -9.62 38.24
N TRP A 288 -3.73 -10.26 38.94
CA TRP A 288 -3.25 -9.90 40.27
C TRP A 288 -2.27 -8.72 40.26
N ILE A 289 -1.70 -8.37 39.11
CA ILE A 289 -0.88 -7.16 38.95
C ILE A 289 -1.82 -5.95 38.93
N ASN A 290 -1.49 -4.92 39.71
CA ASN A 290 -2.23 -3.65 39.75
C ASN A 290 -1.93 -2.77 38.51
N ASN A 291 -1.83 -3.38 37.32
CA ASN A 291 -1.58 -2.76 36.02
C ASN A 291 -2.42 -3.51 34.96
N PRO A 292 -3.22 -2.82 34.13
CA PRO A 292 -4.12 -3.45 33.16
C PRO A 292 -3.41 -4.00 31.90
N ILE A 293 -2.48 -4.95 32.04
CA ILE A 293 -1.66 -5.49 30.93
C ILE A 293 -2.52 -5.98 29.76
N ALA A 294 -3.56 -6.77 30.03
CA ALA A 294 -4.44 -7.31 29.00
C ALA A 294 -5.37 -6.27 28.34
N ALA A 295 -5.35 -5.00 28.78
CA ALA A 295 -6.15 -3.95 28.15
C ALA A 295 -5.76 -3.76 26.67
N THR A 296 -4.52 -4.06 26.28
CA THR A 296 -4.10 -4.05 24.87
C THR A 296 -4.98 -4.96 24.00
N ALA A 297 -5.36 -6.13 24.50
CA ALA A 297 -6.22 -7.08 23.80
C ALA A 297 -7.69 -6.62 23.82
N TRP A 298 -8.19 -6.20 24.99
CA TRP A 298 -9.57 -5.71 25.13
C TRP A 298 -9.87 -4.46 24.29
N ARG A 299 -8.86 -3.63 24.04
CA ARG A 299 -8.96 -2.43 23.18
C ARG A 299 -9.12 -2.78 21.70
N THR A 300 -8.53 -3.88 21.25
CA THR A 300 -8.29 -4.14 19.81
C THR A 300 -9.13 -5.28 19.26
N MET A 301 -9.29 -6.39 19.99
CA MET A 301 -9.91 -7.60 19.45
C MET A 301 -11.39 -7.43 19.08
N ALA A 302 -12.14 -6.63 19.85
CA ALA A 302 -13.55 -6.37 19.53
C ALA A 302 -13.72 -5.66 18.19
N ALA A 303 -12.81 -4.77 17.81
CA ALA A 303 -12.82 -4.15 16.50
C ALA A 303 -12.50 -5.17 15.39
N MET A 304 -11.69 -6.19 15.68
CA MET A 304 -11.25 -7.20 14.71
C MET A 304 -12.30 -8.27 14.43
N VAL A 305 -12.94 -8.80 15.49
CA VAL A 305 -13.86 -9.95 15.39
C VAL A 305 -15.27 -9.67 15.90
N GLY A 306 -15.53 -8.48 16.45
CA GLY A 306 -16.78 -8.13 17.11
C GLY A 306 -16.77 -8.57 18.58
N ALA A 307 -17.30 -7.73 19.47
CA ALA A 307 -17.28 -7.97 20.92
C ALA A 307 -17.92 -9.30 21.34
N ALA A 308 -18.95 -9.76 20.63
CA ALA A 308 -19.62 -11.05 20.90
C ALA A 308 -18.75 -12.27 20.60
N ASN A 309 -17.70 -12.11 19.78
CA ASN A 309 -16.76 -13.18 19.40
C ASN A 309 -15.44 -13.10 20.17
N VAL A 310 -15.37 -12.31 21.24
CA VAL A 310 -14.21 -12.24 22.13
C VAL A 310 -14.52 -13.02 23.40
N THR A 311 -13.77 -14.11 23.62
CA THR A 311 -13.89 -14.94 24.81
C THR A 311 -12.84 -14.56 25.84
N ALA A 312 -13.26 -14.23 27.07
CA ALA A 312 -12.36 -14.21 28.22
C ALA A 312 -12.17 -15.66 28.70
N ALA A 313 -10.96 -16.19 28.61
CA ALA A 313 -10.64 -17.51 29.13
C ALA A 313 -10.65 -17.51 30.67
N ASN A 314 -11.19 -18.57 31.28
CA ASN A 314 -10.98 -18.82 32.70
C ASN A 314 -9.57 -19.40 32.89
N GLN A 315 -8.64 -18.58 33.36
CA GLN A 315 -7.24 -18.97 33.55
C GLN A 315 -7.04 -20.12 34.54
N TYR A 316 -8.03 -20.40 35.40
CA TYR A 316 -7.98 -21.49 36.37
C TYR A 316 -8.52 -22.82 35.83
N ALA A 317 -9.12 -22.84 34.63
CA ALA A 317 -9.74 -24.04 34.08
C ALA A 317 -8.75 -24.95 33.34
N ALA A 318 -7.91 -24.38 32.48
CA ALA A 318 -6.88 -25.10 31.74
C ALA A 318 -5.79 -24.13 31.24
N PRO A 319 -4.56 -24.61 31.03
CA PRO A 319 -3.51 -23.81 30.39
C PRO A 319 -3.89 -23.33 28.98
N PHE A 320 -3.42 -22.16 28.59
CA PHE A 320 -3.71 -21.54 27.30
C PHE A 320 -3.38 -22.43 26.11
N TYR A 321 -2.19 -23.05 26.06
CA TYR A 321 -1.80 -23.91 24.93
C TYR A 321 -2.80 -25.05 24.70
N GLN A 322 -3.43 -25.58 25.75
CA GLN A 322 -4.51 -26.57 25.63
C GLN A 322 -5.81 -25.94 25.12
N LEU A 323 -6.15 -24.72 25.54
CA LEU A 323 -7.35 -23.99 25.09
C LEU A 323 -7.32 -23.62 23.60
N VAL A 324 -6.13 -23.42 23.03
CA VAL A 324 -5.95 -23.10 21.60
C VAL A 324 -5.61 -24.32 20.75
N ASN A 325 -5.37 -25.48 21.37
CA ASN A 325 -5.11 -26.72 20.64
C ASN A 325 -6.39 -27.22 19.97
N ASN A 326 -6.34 -27.51 18.66
CA ASN A 326 -7.49 -27.90 17.85
C ASN A 326 -8.67 -26.90 17.89
N GLN A 327 -8.41 -25.63 18.22
CA GLN A 327 -9.43 -24.60 18.40
C GLN A 327 -9.11 -23.36 17.57
N SER A 328 -9.82 -23.15 16.46
CA SER A 328 -9.58 -22.03 15.54
C SER A 328 -9.83 -20.64 16.16
N TYR A 329 -8.80 -19.79 16.21
CA TYR A 329 -8.87 -18.38 16.62
C TYR A 329 -8.11 -17.50 15.63
N LEU A 330 -8.74 -16.41 15.20
CA LEU A 330 -8.05 -15.40 14.39
C LEU A 330 -7.06 -14.61 15.24
N TRP A 331 -7.47 -14.22 16.46
CA TRP A 331 -6.66 -13.44 17.39
C TRP A 331 -6.55 -14.13 18.74
N THR A 332 -5.37 -14.10 19.33
CA THR A 332 -5.19 -14.53 20.72
C THR A 332 -4.35 -13.54 21.50
N TYR A 333 -4.63 -13.48 22.80
CA TYR A 333 -3.81 -12.80 23.77
C TYR A 333 -3.60 -13.73 24.95
N SER A 334 -2.36 -13.84 25.39
CA SER A 334 -2.00 -14.62 26.57
C SER A 334 -0.99 -13.90 27.45
N SER A 335 -1.29 -13.72 28.73
CA SER A 335 -0.31 -13.26 29.72
C SER A 335 -0.06 -14.31 30.79
N GLY A 336 1.16 -14.35 31.33
CA GLY A 336 1.58 -15.25 32.41
C GLY A 336 2.94 -14.85 32.98
N GLY A 337 3.32 -15.38 34.14
CA GLY A 337 4.67 -15.17 34.68
C GLY A 337 5.72 -15.82 33.79
N GLY A 338 6.86 -15.16 33.54
CA GLY A 338 7.90 -15.75 32.69
C GLY A 338 8.53 -17.00 33.32
N THR A 339 8.69 -18.07 32.53
CA THR A 339 9.45 -19.25 32.96
C THR A 339 10.89 -19.15 32.47
N ILE A 340 11.81 -19.58 33.34
CA ILE A 340 13.24 -19.62 33.06
C ILE A 340 13.68 -21.08 33.09
N GLU A 341 14.41 -21.50 32.07
CA GLU A 341 15.12 -22.77 32.03
C GLU A 341 16.63 -22.51 31.93
N VAL A 342 17.45 -23.46 32.38
CA VAL A 342 18.91 -23.37 32.25
C VAL A 342 19.39 -24.57 31.45
N ILE A 343 19.86 -24.32 30.22
CA ILE A 343 20.40 -25.34 29.32
C ILE A 343 21.93 -25.26 29.39
N GLY A 344 22.56 -26.20 30.09
CA GLY A 344 23.99 -26.12 30.39
C GLY A 344 24.29 -24.91 31.28
N SER A 345 24.95 -23.90 30.73
CA SER A 345 25.23 -22.62 31.39
C SER A 345 24.38 -21.46 30.87
N THR A 346 23.47 -21.72 29.91
CA THR A 346 22.67 -20.69 29.24
C THR A 346 21.31 -20.54 29.91
N VAL A 347 20.99 -19.33 30.34
CA VAL A 347 19.66 -18.96 30.83
C VAL A 347 18.73 -18.76 29.64
N THR A 348 17.58 -19.43 29.65
CA THR A 348 16.59 -19.40 28.57
C THR A 348 15.24 -18.90 29.08
N TYR A 349 14.57 -18.07 28.30
CA TYR A 349 13.23 -17.53 28.59
C TYR A 349 12.19 -18.29 27.78
N ASN A 350 11.97 -19.54 28.19
CA ASN A 350 11.34 -20.56 27.36
C ASN A 350 9.81 -20.60 27.43
N GLY A 351 9.16 -19.80 28.26
CA GLY A 351 7.72 -19.94 28.43
C GLY A 351 7.07 -18.94 29.35
N LEU A 352 5.78 -19.17 29.54
CA LEU A 352 4.88 -18.34 30.32
C LEU A 352 3.97 -19.25 31.16
N ASP A 353 3.87 -18.95 32.45
CA ASP A 353 3.08 -19.72 33.42
C ASP A 353 1.61 -19.82 33.00
N LEU A 354 1.10 -21.06 33.01
CA LEU A 354 -0.21 -21.47 32.48
C LEU A 354 -0.49 -21.08 31.02
N VAL A 355 0.48 -20.52 30.31
CA VAL A 355 0.35 -20.23 28.89
C VAL A 355 0.97 -21.35 28.05
N GLY A 356 2.17 -21.80 28.44
CA GLY A 356 2.94 -22.86 27.79
C GLY A 356 4.41 -22.51 27.63
N THR A 357 5.21 -23.49 27.21
CA THR A 357 6.64 -23.38 26.96
C THR A 357 6.97 -23.67 25.49
N THR A 358 8.17 -23.32 25.04
CA THR A 358 8.70 -23.69 23.72
C THR A 358 8.65 -25.20 23.50
N GLN A 359 8.87 -26.00 24.54
CA GLN A 359 8.74 -27.46 24.50
C GLN A 359 7.29 -27.92 24.26
N ASP A 360 6.30 -27.28 24.87
CA ASP A 360 4.88 -27.59 24.62
C ASP A 360 4.51 -27.32 23.15
N PHE A 361 5.01 -26.22 22.58
CA PHE A 361 4.79 -25.85 21.18
C PHE A 361 5.56 -26.75 20.20
N ALA A 362 6.73 -27.26 20.60
CA ALA A 362 7.51 -28.21 19.80
C ALA A 362 6.87 -29.60 19.74
N THR A 363 6.11 -29.99 20.76
CA THR A 363 5.44 -31.31 20.82
C THR A 363 3.99 -31.29 20.33
N THR A 364 3.34 -30.12 20.28
CA THR A 364 1.95 -29.96 19.86
C THR A 364 1.85 -29.25 18.52
N SER A 365 1.35 -29.93 17.48
CA SER A 365 1.32 -29.39 16.10
C SER A 365 0.03 -28.66 15.71
N SER A 366 -0.96 -28.56 16.60
CA SER A 366 -2.31 -28.09 16.25
C SER A 366 -2.78 -26.87 17.05
N HIS A 367 -1.87 -25.99 17.46
CA HIS A 367 -2.26 -24.70 18.04
C HIS A 367 -2.81 -23.74 16.97
N TRP A 368 -3.93 -23.08 17.27
CA TRP A 368 -4.76 -22.39 16.27
C TRP A 368 -4.96 -20.88 16.52
N GLY A 369 -3.98 -20.18 17.07
CA GLY A 369 -3.97 -18.72 17.13
C GLY A 369 -3.16 -18.14 15.97
N VAL A 370 -3.80 -17.41 15.03
CA VAL A 370 -3.10 -16.87 13.84
C VAL A 370 -2.28 -15.63 14.17
N PHE A 371 -2.94 -14.60 14.71
CA PHE A 371 -2.30 -13.37 15.18
C PHE A 371 -2.25 -13.40 16.70
N ASN A 372 -1.05 -13.46 17.27
CA ASN A 372 -0.85 -13.63 18.70
C ASN A 372 -0.21 -12.38 19.31
N MET A 373 -0.66 -12.08 20.52
CA MET A 373 -0.05 -11.10 21.41
C MET A 373 0.22 -11.81 22.73
N CYS A 374 1.38 -11.59 23.35
CA CYS A 374 1.62 -12.14 24.68
C CYS A 374 2.35 -11.19 25.60
N PHE A 375 2.31 -11.47 26.89
CA PHE A 375 3.08 -10.74 27.88
C PHE A 375 3.58 -11.67 28.97
N GLY A 376 4.81 -11.46 29.40
CA GLY A 376 5.35 -12.02 30.63
C GLY A 376 6.82 -11.70 30.81
N SER A 377 7.33 -12.05 31.99
CA SER A 377 8.69 -11.73 32.39
C SER A 377 9.72 -12.28 31.43
N ASN A 378 10.74 -11.50 31.09
CA ASN A 378 11.91 -11.85 30.29
C ASN A 378 11.69 -12.29 28.83
N VAL A 379 10.53 -12.89 28.47
CA VAL A 379 10.34 -13.46 27.13
C VAL A 379 10.37 -12.43 26.00
N GLY A 380 10.11 -11.15 26.30
CA GLY A 380 10.25 -10.06 25.32
C GLY A 380 11.69 -9.87 24.83
N ASP A 381 12.68 -10.38 25.56
CA ASP A 381 14.07 -10.53 25.09
C ASP A 381 14.17 -11.77 24.21
N TRP A 382 13.58 -11.63 23.02
CA TRP A 382 13.27 -12.73 22.11
C TRP A 382 14.50 -13.36 21.47
N ASP A 383 15.64 -12.65 21.46
CA ASP A 383 16.93 -13.11 20.94
C ASP A 383 17.69 -13.91 22.02
N ASN A 384 17.12 -15.06 22.34
CA ASN A 384 17.56 -15.97 23.38
C ASN A 384 17.20 -17.42 23.03
N THR A 385 18.07 -18.39 23.35
CA THR A 385 17.86 -19.81 23.07
C THR A 385 16.48 -20.29 23.52
N ASN A 386 15.76 -21.02 22.66
CA ASN A 386 14.42 -21.55 22.95
C ASN A 386 13.41 -20.47 23.42
N ASN A 387 13.60 -19.19 23.09
CA ASN A 387 12.71 -18.15 23.59
C ASN A 387 11.26 -18.35 23.08
N PHE A 388 10.31 -18.20 24.00
CA PHE A 388 8.89 -18.41 23.76
C PHE A 388 8.31 -17.57 22.62
N MET A 389 8.80 -16.35 22.39
CA MET A 389 8.26 -15.43 21.38
C MET A 389 8.25 -16.01 19.97
N ARG A 390 9.24 -16.87 19.66
CA ARG A 390 9.43 -17.50 18.34
C ARG A 390 8.72 -18.85 18.22
N ALA A 391 8.46 -19.52 19.35
CA ALA A 391 7.89 -20.86 19.38
C ALA A 391 6.50 -20.99 18.73
N PRO A 392 5.54 -20.05 18.93
CA PRO A 392 4.27 -20.10 18.22
C PRO A 392 4.43 -20.15 16.71
N LEU A 393 5.31 -19.32 16.12
CA LEU A 393 5.50 -19.27 14.67
C LEU A 393 6.08 -20.59 14.11
N ALA A 394 6.87 -21.30 14.91
CA ALA A 394 7.50 -22.57 14.54
C ALA A 394 6.53 -23.76 14.56
N SER A 395 5.29 -23.59 15.03
CA SER A 395 4.30 -24.66 15.15
C SER A 395 2.89 -24.21 14.73
N GLY A 396 1.95 -25.16 14.61
CA GLY A 396 0.54 -24.91 14.38
C GLY A 396 0.24 -23.89 13.28
N TYR A 397 -0.73 -23.02 13.51
CA TYR A 397 -1.25 -22.04 12.54
C TYR A 397 -0.84 -20.59 12.84
N ALA A 398 0.04 -20.37 13.81
CA ALA A 398 0.47 -19.01 14.16
C ALA A 398 1.36 -18.41 13.07
N LEU A 399 1.06 -17.17 12.72
CA LEU A 399 1.79 -16.39 11.74
C LEU A 399 2.50 -15.19 12.37
N THR A 400 1.97 -14.68 13.48
CA THR A 400 2.60 -13.57 14.19
C THR A 400 2.58 -13.77 15.69
N ASN A 401 3.54 -13.14 16.37
CA ASN A 401 3.55 -12.96 17.81
C ASN A 401 4.24 -11.65 18.17
N CYS A 402 3.79 -10.96 19.21
CA CYS A 402 4.44 -9.77 19.70
C CYS A 402 4.27 -9.61 21.21
N TRP A 403 5.30 -9.08 21.86
CA TRP A 403 5.26 -8.82 23.30
C TRP A 403 4.47 -7.53 23.54
N ALA A 404 3.28 -7.65 24.12
CA ALA A 404 2.26 -6.62 24.12
C ALA A 404 1.67 -6.40 25.51
N GLY A 405 1.73 -5.15 25.97
CA GLY A 405 1.20 -4.75 27.26
C GLY A 405 1.89 -3.49 27.77
N ILE A 406 3.23 -3.48 27.73
CA ILE A 406 4.04 -2.33 28.17
C ILE A 406 5.14 -2.01 27.14
N PRO A 407 4.90 -1.14 26.15
CA PRO A 407 3.66 -0.43 25.90
C PRO A 407 2.61 -1.30 25.18
N ALA A 408 1.40 -0.75 25.07
CA ALA A 408 0.30 -1.36 24.33
C ALA A 408 0.58 -1.40 22.82
N TRP A 409 -0.06 -2.36 22.14
CA TRP A 409 -0.12 -2.44 20.69
C TRP A 409 -1.48 -1.95 20.18
N TYR A 410 -1.47 -1.24 19.06
CA TYR A 410 -2.66 -0.67 18.43
C TYR A 410 -2.83 -1.28 17.03
N VAL A 411 -3.64 -2.33 16.95
CA VAL A 411 -3.85 -3.13 15.73
C VAL A 411 -5.25 -2.97 15.13
N HIS A 412 -6.03 -2.01 15.62
CA HIS A 412 -7.42 -1.80 15.17
C HIS A 412 -7.55 -1.36 13.71
N HIS A 413 -6.45 -0.98 13.05
CA HIS A 413 -6.43 -0.67 11.62
C HIS A 413 -6.67 -1.91 10.75
N MET A 414 -6.29 -3.10 11.23
CA MET A 414 -6.46 -4.36 10.48
C MET A 414 -7.93 -4.71 10.24
N GLY A 415 -8.84 -4.19 11.07
CA GLY A 415 -10.30 -4.32 10.91
C GLY A 415 -10.84 -3.67 9.63
N MET A 416 -10.08 -2.75 9.05
CA MET A 416 -10.38 -2.07 7.79
C MET A 416 -9.39 -2.45 6.67
N GLY A 417 -8.80 -3.65 6.76
CA GLY A 417 -7.97 -4.23 5.69
C GLY A 417 -6.51 -3.78 5.66
N ALA A 418 -6.04 -3.01 6.64
CA ALA A 418 -4.63 -2.75 6.82
C ALA A 418 -3.85 -4.05 7.11
N ASN A 419 -2.56 -4.07 6.79
CA ASN A 419 -1.67 -5.14 7.21
C ASN A 419 -1.19 -4.90 8.65
N ILE A 420 -0.65 -5.94 9.28
CA ILE A 420 -0.13 -5.86 10.65
C ILE A 420 1.09 -4.96 10.73
N GLY A 421 1.94 -4.91 9.71
CA GLY A 421 3.12 -4.06 9.65
C GLY A 421 2.80 -2.57 9.82
N GLN A 422 1.71 -2.09 9.21
CA GLN A 422 1.21 -0.73 9.41
C GLN A 422 0.81 -0.48 10.87
N SER A 423 0.19 -1.47 11.52
CA SER A 423 -0.19 -1.37 12.93
C SER A 423 1.04 -1.43 13.86
N THR A 424 2.05 -2.22 13.51
CA THR A 424 3.35 -2.25 14.18
C THR A 424 4.02 -0.88 14.12
N LEU A 425 4.08 -0.28 12.93
CA LEU A 425 4.63 1.06 12.72
C LEU A 425 3.92 2.11 13.57
N VAL A 426 2.58 2.09 13.57
CA VAL A 426 1.77 2.98 14.41
C VAL A 426 2.06 2.77 15.90
N SER A 427 2.24 1.52 16.34
CA SER A 427 2.54 1.20 17.74
C SER A 427 3.95 1.66 18.14
N MET A 428 4.95 1.45 17.29
CA MET A 428 6.33 1.92 17.47
C MET A 428 6.39 3.46 17.56
N ASN A 429 5.66 4.16 16.68
CA ASN A 429 5.65 5.62 16.62
C ASN A 429 4.69 6.27 17.61
N ASN A 430 3.93 5.49 18.39
CA ASN A 430 3.01 6.07 19.36
C ASN A 430 3.74 6.70 20.55
N SER A 431 3.89 8.01 20.52
CA SER A 431 4.47 8.82 21.60
C SER A 431 3.41 9.43 22.53
N GLY A 432 2.12 9.24 22.23
CA GLY A 432 1.01 9.76 23.04
C GLY A 432 -0.32 9.95 22.32
N LEU A 433 -0.40 9.73 21.00
CA LEU A 433 -1.65 9.82 20.24
C LEU A 433 -2.69 8.82 20.76
N TYR A 434 -2.28 7.57 20.95
CA TYR A 434 -3.06 6.56 21.63
C TYR A 434 -2.56 6.44 23.08
N THR A 435 -3.50 6.41 24.03
CA THR A 435 -3.22 6.37 25.47
C THR A 435 -2.31 5.19 25.81
N PRO A 436 -1.02 5.43 26.10
CA PRO A 436 -0.07 4.37 26.36
C PRO A 436 -0.50 3.57 27.59
N LEU A 437 -0.18 2.28 27.61
CA LEU A 437 -0.19 1.50 28.84
C LEU A 437 1.20 1.65 29.48
N THR A 438 1.36 2.65 30.32
CA THR A 438 2.62 2.97 31.02
C THR A 438 2.55 2.73 32.53
N ASP A 439 1.38 2.39 33.04
CA ASP A 439 1.08 2.57 34.47
C ASP A 439 1.46 1.34 35.29
N GLY A 440 2.70 1.31 35.76
CA GLY A 440 3.07 0.40 36.84
C GLY A 440 4.37 0.82 37.50
N TRP A 441 5.48 0.60 36.81
CA TRP A 441 6.82 0.69 37.40
C TRP A 441 7.87 1.32 36.46
N GLN A 442 7.48 1.75 35.26
CA GLN A 442 8.36 2.43 34.32
C GLN A 442 8.14 3.93 34.34
N SER A 443 9.24 4.68 34.37
CA SER A 443 9.26 6.15 34.32
C SER A 443 9.24 6.70 32.89
N THR A 444 9.40 5.85 31.87
CA THR A 444 9.33 6.21 30.44
C THR A 444 8.58 5.12 29.68
N ILE A 445 8.01 5.44 28.51
CA ILE A 445 7.25 4.47 27.70
C ILE A 445 8.10 3.25 27.31
N GLY A 446 9.37 3.47 26.98
CA GLY A 446 10.29 2.43 26.50
C GLY A 446 9.77 1.77 25.23
N ARG A 447 10.27 2.15 24.05
CA ARG A 447 9.74 1.62 22.77
C ARG A 447 10.74 0.83 21.97
N ALA A 448 12.01 0.87 22.34
CA ALA A 448 13.08 0.21 21.61
C ALA A 448 12.87 -1.31 21.51
N HIS A 449 12.28 -1.96 22.52
CA HIS A 449 12.04 -3.40 22.55
C HIS A 449 10.83 -3.87 21.73
N LEU A 450 10.04 -2.95 21.16
CA LEU A 450 8.90 -3.33 20.33
C LEU A 450 9.39 -4.04 19.06
N GLY A 451 8.93 -5.28 18.86
CA GLY A 451 9.25 -6.09 17.69
C GLY A 451 8.08 -6.98 17.28
N LEU A 452 7.82 -7.04 15.99
CA LEU A 452 6.86 -7.98 15.41
C LEU A 452 7.60 -9.24 14.98
N MET A 453 7.31 -10.37 15.62
CA MET A 453 7.66 -11.67 15.07
C MET A 453 6.59 -12.03 14.04
N GLY A 454 6.96 -12.16 12.77
CA GLY A 454 6.05 -12.52 11.67
C GLY A 454 6.20 -11.67 10.41
N ASP A 455 5.43 -12.03 9.39
CA ASP A 455 5.35 -11.31 8.11
C ASP A 455 4.57 -9.99 8.27
N PRO A 456 5.19 -8.81 8.07
CA PRO A 456 4.53 -7.52 8.26
C PRO A 456 3.44 -7.25 7.20
N SER A 457 3.41 -7.99 6.09
CA SER A 457 2.41 -7.81 5.03
C SER A 457 1.07 -8.46 5.31
N LEU A 458 0.96 -9.30 6.36
CA LEU A 458 -0.24 -10.07 6.65
C LEU A 458 -1.44 -9.18 6.97
N ARG A 459 -2.58 -9.49 6.36
CA ARG A 459 -3.89 -8.88 6.59
C ARG A 459 -4.80 -9.92 7.22
N GLN A 460 -5.66 -9.52 8.15
CA GLN A 460 -6.49 -10.52 8.83
C GLN A 460 -7.54 -11.18 7.94
N LYS A 461 -7.91 -10.55 6.82
CA LYS A 461 -8.91 -11.03 5.87
C LYS A 461 -8.34 -11.12 4.45
N MET A 462 -8.13 -12.35 4.00
CA MET A 462 -7.74 -12.66 2.63
C MET A 462 -8.98 -12.98 1.77
N LEU A 463 -8.83 -12.87 0.45
CA LEU A 463 -9.85 -13.17 -0.53
C LEU A 463 -9.24 -14.13 -1.58
N LEU A 464 -9.98 -15.17 -1.99
CA LEU A 464 -9.51 -16.04 -3.06
C LEU A 464 -9.46 -15.29 -4.39
N GLY A 465 -8.33 -15.39 -5.08
CA GLY A 465 -8.08 -14.71 -6.33
C GLY A 465 -8.56 -15.47 -7.57
N PRO A 466 -8.58 -14.78 -8.72
CA PRO A 466 -8.68 -15.44 -10.03
C PRO A 466 -7.43 -16.27 -10.33
N SER A 467 -7.47 -17.08 -11.39
CA SER A 467 -6.33 -17.84 -11.87
C SER A 467 -6.25 -17.85 -13.40
N ASN A 468 -5.16 -18.40 -13.95
CA ASN A 468 -4.98 -18.58 -15.40
C ASN A 468 -5.19 -17.30 -16.23
N LEU A 469 -4.66 -16.16 -15.75
CA LEU A 469 -4.70 -14.91 -16.54
C LEU A 469 -3.94 -15.11 -17.86
N SER A 470 -4.59 -14.73 -18.95
CA SER A 470 -3.98 -14.60 -20.27
C SER A 470 -4.15 -13.18 -20.79
N ALA A 471 -3.16 -12.73 -21.56
CA ALA A 471 -3.16 -11.45 -22.25
C ALA A 471 -2.72 -11.66 -23.70
N THR A 472 -3.60 -11.38 -24.65
CA THR A 472 -3.39 -11.60 -26.10
C THR A 472 -3.54 -10.31 -26.88
N ASN A 473 -2.98 -10.28 -28.09
CA ASN A 473 -3.17 -9.18 -29.02
C ASN A 473 -4.52 -9.34 -29.73
N ALA A 474 -5.42 -8.38 -29.52
CA ALA A 474 -6.69 -8.27 -30.24
C ALA A 474 -6.74 -6.92 -30.96
N ALA A 475 -6.57 -6.94 -32.28
CA ALA A 475 -6.57 -5.75 -33.13
C ALA A 475 -5.60 -4.63 -32.66
N GLY A 476 -4.40 -5.02 -32.21
CA GLY A 476 -3.36 -4.09 -31.76
C GLY A 476 -3.41 -3.75 -30.26
N ASN A 477 -4.50 -4.07 -29.57
CA ASN A 477 -4.66 -3.81 -28.13
C ASN A 477 -4.53 -5.08 -27.29
N VAL A 478 -4.25 -4.90 -26.00
CA VAL A 478 -4.23 -6.02 -25.05
C VAL A 478 -5.65 -6.43 -24.69
N SER A 479 -5.96 -7.70 -24.92
CA SER A 479 -7.18 -8.36 -24.49
C SER A 479 -6.88 -9.41 -23.42
N PHE A 480 -7.65 -9.41 -22.35
CA PHE A 480 -7.45 -10.23 -21.16
C PHE A 480 -8.55 -11.28 -21.01
N SER A 481 -8.19 -12.46 -20.52
CA SER A 481 -9.15 -13.46 -20.01
C SER A 481 -8.58 -14.23 -18.82
N TRP A 482 -9.41 -14.71 -17.91
CA TRP A 482 -8.98 -15.46 -16.73
C TRP A 482 -10.02 -16.47 -16.27
N SER A 483 -9.60 -17.41 -15.42
CA SER A 483 -10.51 -18.24 -14.64
C SER A 483 -11.03 -17.45 -13.44
N PRO A 484 -12.35 -17.45 -13.16
CA PRO A 484 -12.91 -16.69 -12.05
C PRO A 484 -12.39 -17.20 -10.70
N SER A 485 -12.47 -16.33 -9.69
CA SER A 485 -12.32 -16.75 -8.29
C SER A 485 -13.38 -17.79 -7.94
N THR A 486 -12.99 -18.78 -7.13
CA THR A 486 -13.91 -19.80 -6.60
C THR A 486 -14.74 -19.29 -5.41
N GLU A 487 -14.42 -18.12 -4.87
CA GLU A 487 -15.24 -17.42 -3.88
C GLU A 487 -16.13 -16.37 -4.56
N THR A 488 -17.28 -16.06 -3.97
CA THR A 488 -18.13 -14.95 -4.42
C THR A 488 -17.41 -13.62 -4.27
N VAL A 489 -17.34 -12.84 -5.36
CA VAL A 489 -16.69 -11.53 -5.46
C VAL A 489 -17.58 -10.56 -6.22
N ASP A 490 -17.34 -9.25 -6.06
CA ASP A 490 -18.10 -8.21 -6.79
C ASP A 490 -17.60 -8.06 -8.24
N GLY A 491 -16.37 -8.51 -8.50
CA GLY A 491 -15.77 -8.55 -9.82
C GLY A 491 -14.25 -8.48 -9.76
N TYR A 492 -13.64 -7.86 -10.78
CA TYR A 492 -12.20 -7.84 -10.98
C TYR A 492 -11.69 -6.46 -11.38
N HIS A 493 -10.43 -6.20 -11.04
CA HIS A 493 -9.64 -5.08 -11.56
C HIS A 493 -8.39 -5.63 -12.25
N ILE A 494 -7.97 -4.93 -13.32
CA ILE A 494 -6.74 -5.24 -14.05
C ILE A 494 -5.71 -4.16 -13.76
N TYR A 495 -4.46 -4.57 -13.66
CA TYR A 495 -3.32 -3.76 -13.28
C TYR A 495 -2.17 -3.98 -14.27
N ALA A 496 -1.43 -2.92 -14.57
CA ALA A 496 -0.09 -3.01 -15.14
C ALA A 496 0.93 -3.07 -14.01
N ILE A 497 1.96 -3.90 -14.18
CA ILE A 497 3.13 -3.95 -13.30
C ILE A 497 4.33 -3.44 -14.09
N ASP A 498 4.95 -2.38 -13.60
CA ASP A 498 6.18 -1.87 -14.20
C ASP A 498 7.32 -2.87 -13.97
N GLY A 499 7.92 -3.37 -15.06
CA GLY A 499 8.92 -4.43 -15.00
C GLY A 499 10.25 -4.02 -14.35
N THR A 500 10.52 -2.72 -14.21
CA THR A 500 11.77 -2.19 -13.63
C THR A 500 11.59 -1.86 -12.15
N THR A 501 10.53 -1.13 -11.81
CA THR A 501 10.27 -0.61 -10.46
C THR A 501 9.33 -1.50 -9.65
N GLY A 502 8.55 -2.36 -10.31
CA GLY A 502 7.49 -3.16 -9.69
C GLY A 502 6.28 -2.33 -9.25
N VAL A 503 6.18 -1.06 -9.65
CA VAL A 503 5.02 -0.21 -9.34
C VAL A 503 3.78 -0.79 -10.02
N ILE A 504 2.68 -0.81 -9.28
CA ILE A 504 1.41 -1.40 -9.71
C ILE A 504 0.43 -0.27 -9.99
N THR A 505 -0.11 -0.21 -11.21
CA THR A 505 -1.08 0.81 -11.62
C THR A 505 -2.36 0.14 -12.09
N ARG A 506 -3.49 0.54 -11.51
CA ARG A 506 -4.80 0.04 -11.94
C ARG A 506 -5.14 0.60 -13.33
N ILE A 507 -5.54 -0.28 -14.24
CA ILE A 507 -5.97 0.06 -15.61
C ILE A 507 -7.47 0.37 -15.65
N THR A 508 -8.27 -0.41 -14.92
CA THR A 508 -9.73 -0.33 -14.97
C THR A 508 -10.25 0.77 -14.06
N SER A 509 -11.11 1.65 -14.57
CA SER A 509 -11.79 2.69 -13.76
C SER A 509 -13.01 2.17 -12.98
N SER A 510 -13.63 1.09 -13.46
CA SER A 510 -14.77 0.42 -12.81
C SER A 510 -14.48 -1.08 -12.59
N VAL A 511 -15.29 -1.71 -11.75
CA VAL A 511 -15.23 -3.16 -11.51
C VAL A 511 -15.70 -3.90 -12.76
N ILE A 512 -14.96 -4.94 -13.17
CA ILE A 512 -15.36 -5.84 -14.26
C ILE A 512 -16.11 -7.02 -13.65
N THR A 513 -17.36 -7.25 -14.06
CA THR A 513 -18.18 -8.36 -13.55
C THR A 513 -17.98 -9.68 -14.32
N GLY A 514 -17.48 -9.61 -15.56
CA GLY A 514 -17.12 -10.77 -16.37
C GLY A 514 -15.69 -11.26 -16.15
N THR A 515 -15.25 -12.24 -16.95
CA THR A 515 -13.90 -12.83 -16.91
C THR A 515 -13.05 -12.48 -18.14
N THR A 516 -13.47 -11.46 -18.89
CA THR A 516 -12.76 -10.94 -20.06
C THR A 516 -12.77 -9.41 -20.05
N PHE A 517 -11.74 -8.81 -20.64
CA PHE A 517 -11.66 -7.35 -20.81
C PHE A 517 -10.74 -7.02 -21.98
N THR A 518 -11.23 -6.25 -22.94
CA THR A 518 -10.39 -5.69 -24.00
C THR A 518 -10.07 -4.25 -23.66
N SER A 519 -8.78 -3.95 -23.47
CA SER A 519 -8.32 -2.61 -23.12
C SER A 519 -8.11 -1.74 -24.35
N ALA A 520 -7.95 -0.43 -24.15
CA ALA A 520 -7.43 0.48 -25.17
C ALA A 520 -5.89 0.60 -25.12
N ILE A 521 -5.21 -0.26 -24.35
CA ILE A 521 -3.76 -0.24 -24.19
C ILE A 521 -3.13 -1.02 -25.35
N PRO A 522 -2.15 -0.45 -26.08
CA PRO A 522 -1.44 -1.16 -27.13
C PRO A 522 -0.76 -2.42 -26.62
N PHE A 523 -0.81 -3.48 -27.42
CA PHE A 523 -0.11 -4.73 -27.10
C PHE A 523 1.39 -4.58 -27.32
N VAL A 524 2.16 -4.74 -26.25
CA VAL A 524 3.63 -4.76 -26.26
C VAL A 524 4.09 -6.05 -25.59
N ALA A 525 5.01 -6.77 -26.21
CA ALA A 525 5.60 -7.98 -25.65
C ALA A 525 6.49 -7.65 -24.44
N GLY A 526 6.53 -8.54 -23.44
CA GLY A 526 7.34 -8.36 -22.22
C GLY A 526 6.71 -7.44 -21.17
N LYS A 527 5.45 -7.03 -21.34
CA LYS A 527 4.71 -6.25 -20.32
C LYS A 527 3.99 -7.20 -19.37
N GLU A 528 4.10 -6.91 -18.07
CA GLU A 528 3.45 -7.69 -17.03
C GLU A 528 2.12 -7.06 -16.62
N TYR A 529 1.10 -7.88 -16.54
CA TYR A 529 -0.24 -7.50 -16.09
C TYR A 529 -0.70 -8.43 -14.98
N MET A 530 -1.63 -7.94 -14.17
CA MET A 530 -2.23 -8.69 -13.07
C MET A 530 -3.73 -8.44 -13.04
N VAL A 531 -4.49 -9.48 -12.72
CA VAL A 531 -5.92 -9.38 -12.39
C VAL A 531 -6.12 -9.75 -10.92
N ARG A 532 -6.87 -8.94 -10.18
CA ARG A 532 -7.25 -9.21 -8.78
C ARG A 532 -8.76 -9.20 -8.66
N ALA A 533 -9.31 -10.11 -7.86
CA ALA A 533 -10.71 -10.05 -7.48
C ALA A 533 -10.91 -8.94 -6.44
N VAL A 534 -12.08 -8.31 -6.46
CA VAL A 534 -12.49 -7.28 -5.51
C VAL A 534 -13.82 -7.66 -4.88
N ARG A 535 -13.95 -7.41 -3.57
CA ARG A 535 -15.19 -7.61 -2.83
C ARG A 535 -15.36 -6.57 -1.73
N LEU A 536 -16.55 -6.01 -1.59
CA LEU A 536 -16.94 -5.21 -0.43
C LEU A 536 -17.07 -6.11 0.80
N ILE A 537 -16.16 -5.94 1.73
CA ILE A 537 -16.15 -6.62 3.02
C ILE A 537 -16.87 -5.73 4.02
N THR A 538 -17.78 -6.32 4.81
CA THR A 538 -18.41 -5.66 5.96
C THR A 538 -18.09 -6.48 7.20
N GLU A 539 -17.43 -5.83 8.16
CA GLU A 539 -16.93 -6.43 9.40
C GLU A 539 -17.40 -5.58 10.59
N PRO A 540 -17.17 -6.02 11.84
CA PRO A 540 -17.45 -5.23 13.04
C PRO A 540 -16.66 -3.90 13.15
N SER A 541 -15.86 -3.54 12.15
CA SER A 541 -15.20 -2.24 11.99
C SER A 541 -15.82 -1.37 10.90
N GLY A 542 -16.81 -1.82 10.14
CA GLY A 542 -17.40 -1.08 9.02
C GLY A 542 -17.19 -1.78 7.69
N SER A 543 -17.08 -1.04 6.58
CA SER A 543 -16.95 -1.65 5.25
C SER A 543 -15.88 -1.05 4.34
N TYR A 544 -15.18 -1.92 3.62
CA TYR A 544 -14.11 -1.58 2.70
C TYR A 544 -14.03 -2.58 1.55
N HIS A 545 -13.58 -2.12 0.38
CA HIS A 545 -13.27 -3.00 -0.73
C HIS A 545 -11.95 -3.71 -0.47
N ASN A 546 -11.98 -5.03 -0.45
CA ASN A 546 -10.81 -5.88 -0.27
C ASN A 546 -10.39 -6.49 -1.60
N LEU A 547 -9.08 -6.62 -1.81
CA LEU A 547 -8.50 -7.28 -2.98
C LEU A 547 -7.93 -8.65 -2.60
N SER A 548 -8.07 -9.61 -3.51
CA SER A 548 -7.36 -10.88 -3.46
C SER A 548 -5.87 -10.71 -3.77
N LEU A 549 -5.08 -11.78 -3.61
CA LEU A 549 -3.85 -11.91 -4.40
C LEU A 549 -4.23 -12.01 -5.88
N GLY A 550 -3.40 -11.45 -6.75
CA GLY A 550 -3.62 -11.49 -8.19
C GLY A 550 -3.08 -12.72 -8.90
N ALA A 551 -3.59 -12.96 -10.10
CA ALA A 551 -2.95 -13.78 -11.12
C ALA A 551 -2.25 -12.85 -12.11
N SER A 552 -1.00 -13.15 -12.47
CA SER A 552 -0.19 -12.33 -13.37
C SER A 552 0.14 -13.06 -14.67
N VAL A 553 0.46 -12.27 -15.70
CA VAL A 553 0.91 -12.74 -17.00
C VAL A 553 1.91 -11.74 -17.59
N ILE A 554 2.93 -12.26 -18.26
CA ILE A 554 3.81 -11.45 -19.11
C ILE A 554 3.40 -11.69 -20.56
N THR A 555 3.08 -10.63 -21.29
CA THR A 555 2.70 -10.72 -22.70
C THR A 555 3.84 -11.29 -23.54
N SER A 556 3.50 -12.21 -24.44
CA SER A 556 4.44 -12.84 -25.37
C SER A 556 3.86 -12.86 -26.80
N GLY A 557 4.73 -12.91 -27.81
CA GLY A 557 4.37 -12.83 -29.23
C GLY A 557 4.74 -11.51 -29.89
N SER A 558 4.44 -11.37 -31.19
CA SER A 558 4.78 -10.17 -31.96
C SER A 558 3.79 -9.05 -31.68
N ALA A 559 4.30 -7.91 -31.20
CA ALA A 559 3.51 -6.68 -31.18
C ALA A 559 3.17 -6.29 -32.62
N ALA A 560 1.95 -5.79 -32.85
CA ALA A 560 1.64 -5.14 -34.11
C ALA A 560 2.52 -3.89 -34.22
N LEU A 561 3.17 -3.71 -35.37
CA LEU A 561 3.81 -2.44 -35.67
C LEU A 561 2.71 -1.38 -35.78
N ASP A 562 2.96 -0.22 -35.19
CA ASP A 562 2.15 0.95 -35.46
C ASP A 562 2.38 1.44 -36.91
N CYS A 563 1.66 2.46 -37.33
CA CYS A 563 1.77 3.02 -38.67
C CYS A 563 3.13 3.67 -38.98
N ALA A 564 3.97 3.88 -37.97
CA ALA A 564 5.35 4.34 -38.11
C ALA A 564 6.37 3.17 -38.06
N GLY A 565 5.91 1.92 -38.04
CA GLY A 565 6.77 0.75 -37.97
C GLY A 565 7.35 0.46 -36.58
N VAL A 566 6.82 1.11 -35.53
CA VAL A 566 7.26 0.94 -34.14
C VAL A 566 6.37 -0.07 -33.43
N ALA A 567 6.97 -1.12 -32.88
CA ALA A 567 6.26 -2.15 -32.12
C ALA A 567 5.51 -1.54 -30.91
N GLY A 568 4.18 -1.57 -30.95
CA GLY A 568 3.31 -0.99 -29.91
C GLY A 568 3.43 0.53 -29.75
N GLY A 569 3.86 1.23 -30.81
CA GLY A 569 3.95 2.69 -30.81
C GLY A 569 2.58 3.39 -30.92
N PRO A 570 2.54 4.71 -30.67
CA PRO A 570 1.31 5.49 -30.60
C PRO A 570 0.71 5.86 -31.97
N ALA A 571 1.38 5.57 -33.09
CA ALA A 571 0.89 5.88 -34.43
C ALA A 571 -0.20 4.87 -34.86
N GLN A 572 -1.31 4.81 -34.15
CA GLN A 572 -2.45 3.96 -34.47
C GLN A 572 -3.43 4.69 -35.40
N PRO A 573 -4.24 3.97 -36.19
CA PRO A 573 -5.32 4.59 -36.97
C PRO A 573 -6.19 5.52 -36.12
N GLY A 574 -6.35 6.76 -36.57
CA GLY A 574 -7.09 7.84 -35.91
C GLY A 574 -6.26 8.74 -34.99
N THR A 575 -4.99 8.42 -34.71
CA THR A 575 -4.13 9.31 -33.92
C THR A 575 -3.55 10.44 -34.77
N PRO A 576 -3.28 11.63 -34.17
CA PRO A 576 -2.71 12.75 -34.89
C PRO A 576 -1.36 12.41 -35.53
N CYS A 577 -1.14 12.93 -36.73
CA CYS A 577 0.13 12.82 -37.44
C CYS A 577 0.44 14.17 -38.12
N ASN A 578 1.48 14.20 -38.97
CA ASN A 578 1.75 15.33 -39.85
C ASN A 578 2.22 14.77 -41.19
N ASP A 579 1.46 14.98 -42.25
CA ASP A 579 1.77 14.48 -43.59
C ASP A 579 2.77 15.39 -44.34
N GLY A 580 3.14 16.53 -43.73
CA GLY A 580 4.05 17.52 -44.29
C GLY A 580 3.42 18.43 -45.34
N ILE A 581 2.12 18.28 -45.63
CA ILE A 581 1.42 19.07 -46.63
C ILE A 581 0.90 20.35 -45.98
N ALA A 582 1.46 21.50 -46.34
CA ALA A 582 1.13 22.78 -45.70
C ALA A 582 -0.35 23.22 -45.80
N CYS A 583 -1.16 22.57 -46.63
CA CYS A 583 -2.57 22.91 -46.87
C CYS A 583 -3.57 21.94 -46.24
N THR A 584 -3.12 20.88 -45.57
CA THR A 584 -3.98 19.97 -44.81
C THR A 584 -4.03 20.39 -43.35
N THR A 585 -5.16 20.09 -42.70
CA THR A 585 -5.34 20.28 -41.25
C THR A 585 -5.95 19.03 -40.64
N ASN A 586 -5.74 18.83 -39.33
CA ASN A 586 -6.23 17.67 -38.58
C ASN A 586 -5.73 16.32 -39.13
N ASP A 587 -4.44 16.24 -39.47
CA ASP A 587 -3.85 15.02 -40.02
C ASP A 587 -3.94 13.86 -39.04
N THR A 588 -4.42 12.72 -39.51
CA THR A 588 -4.51 11.49 -38.71
C THR A 588 -4.06 10.27 -39.51
N TRP A 589 -3.57 9.26 -38.82
CA TRP A 589 -3.24 7.97 -39.44
C TRP A 589 -4.51 7.24 -39.89
N SER A 590 -4.55 6.76 -41.14
CA SER A 590 -5.65 5.95 -41.65
C SER A 590 -5.58 4.49 -41.16
N THR A 591 -6.64 3.70 -41.41
CA THR A 591 -6.64 2.24 -41.18
C THR A 591 -5.64 1.48 -42.07
N SER A 592 -5.17 2.11 -43.15
CA SER A 592 -4.09 1.62 -44.02
C SER A 592 -2.73 2.26 -43.71
N CYS A 593 -2.60 2.90 -42.53
CA CYS A 593 -1.38 3.55 -42.07
C CYS A 593 -0.83 4.63 -43.01
N GLN A 594 -1.73 5.41 -43.60
CA GLN A 594 -1.40 6.61 -44.36
C GLN A 594 -1.68 7.82 -43.47
N CYS A 595 -0.69 8.67 -43.25
CA CYS A 595 -0.92 9.97 -42.61
C CYS A 595 -1.54 10.91 -43.65
N ALA A 596 -2.73 11.42 -43.37
CA ALA A 596 -3.40 12.38 -44.25
C ALA A 596 -4.30 13.32 -43.45
N GLY A 597 -4.31 14.60 -43.80
CA GLY A 597 -5.25 15.58 -43.27
C GLY A 597 -6.38 15.96 -44.22
N VAL A 598 -7.27 16.82 -43.72
CA VAL A 598 -8.37 17.39 -44.49
C VAL A 598 -7.87 18.64 -45.20
N SER A 599 -8.04 18.70 -46.53
CA SER A 599 -7.72 19.89 -47.32
C SER A 599 -8.43 21.11 -46.73
N SER A 600 -7.62 22.07 -46.28
CA SER A 600 -8.08 23.35 -45.77
C SER A 600 -7.90 24.40 -46.85
N THR A 601 -9.00 25.02 -47.25
CA THR A 601 -8.99 26.07 -48.25
C THR A 601 -9.05 27.40 -47.50
N PRO A 602 -8.03 28.27 -47.58
CA PRO A 602 -8.11 29.57 -46.92
C PRO A 602 -9.27 30.37 -47.54
N VAL A 603 -10.22 30.77 -46.70
CA VAL A 603 -11.35 31.60 -47.15
C VAL A 603 -10.85 33.04 -47.27
N ALA A 604 -10.69 33.52 -48.49
CA ALA A 604 -10.40 34.92 -48.73
C ALA A 604 -11.59 35.77 -48.28
N THR A 605 -11.36 36.74 -47.41
CA THR A 605 -12.37 37.74 -47.02
C THR A 605 -11.85 39.13 -47.34
N VAL A 606 -12.72 40.00 -47.83
CA VAL A 606 -12.45 41.42 -48.02
C VAL A 606 -13.30 42.17 -46.99
N THR A 607 -12.78 43.26 -46.44
CA THR A 607 -13.50 44.15 -45.51
C THR A 607 -13.30 45.60 -45.93
N ALA A 608 -14.35 46.41 -45.91
CA ALA A 608 -14.27 47.83 -46.22
C ALA A 608 -14.11 48.65 -44.93
N SER A 609 -13.17 49.60 -44.90
CA SER A 609 -12.91 50.46 -43.73
C SER A 609 -13.98 51.56 -43.51
N GLY A 610 -14.96 51.67 -44.40
CA GLY A 610 -16.01 52.68 -44.36
C GLY A 610 -17.09 52.43 -45.41
N SER A 611 -17.95 53.44 -45.66
CA SER A 611 -19.02 53.34 -46.64
C SER A 611 -18.49 53.00 -48.03
N THR A 612 -19.08 52.01 -48.69
CA THR A 612 -18.79 51.66 -50.09
C THR A 612 -19.57 52.51 -51.10
N SER A 613 -20.42 53.42 -50.61
CA SER A 613 -21.11 54.45 -51.39
C SER A 613 -20.64 55.84 -50.96
N PHE A 614 -20.01 56.56 -51.89
CA PHE A 614 -19.43 57.89 -51.67
C PHE A 614 -19.52 58.75 -52.93
N CYS A 615 -19.44 60.08 -52.78
CA CYS A 615 -19.48 61.02 -53.90
C CYS A 615 -18.22 60.93 -54.78
N THR A 616 -18.31 61.41 -56.03
CA THR A 616 -17.17 61.48 -56.96
C THR A 616 -15.97 62.19 -56.33
N GLY A 617 -14.80 61.54 -56.36
CA GLY A 617 -13.58 62.00 -55.69
C GLY A 617 -13.33 61.38 -54.31
N GLY A 618 -14.29 60.63 -53.75
CA GLY A 618 -14.10 59.84 -52.53
C GLY A 618 -13.37 58.50 -52.75
N SER A 619 -13.05 57.80 -51.66
CA SER A 619 -12.38 56.49 -51.69
C SER A 619 -12.72 55.64 -50.46
N VAL A 620 -12.62 54.31 -50.58
CA VAL A 620 -12.69 53.38 -49.44
C VAL A 620 -11.48 52.45 -49.45
N VAL A 621 -10.93 52.12 -48.27
CA VAL A 621 -9.86 51.11 -48.17
C VAL A 621 -10.51 49.75 -47.99
N LEU A 622 -10.14 48.82 -48.87
CA LEU A 622 -10.50 47.41 -48.79
C LEU A 622 -9.30 46.65 -48.22
N SER A 623 -9.54 45.79 -47.23
CA SER A 623 -8.52 44.96 -46.60
C SER A 623 -8.86 43.49 -46.80
N ALA A 624 -7.90 42.71 -47.30
CA ALA A 624 -7.99 41.26 -47.43
C ALA A 624 -7.53 40.56 -46.14
N SER A 625 -8.01 39.35 -45.90
CA SER A 625 -7.52 38.46 -44.84
C SER A 625 -6.00 38.24 -44.95
N THR A 626 -5.26 38.44 -43.85
CA THR A 626 -3.80 38.27 -43.80
C THR A 626 -3.38 36.93 -43.21
N GLY A 627 -2.32 36.31 -43.76
CA GLY A 627 -1.77 35.05 -43.26
C GLY A 627 -0.33 34.83 -43.75
N SER A 628 0.40 33.92 -43.08
CA SER A 628 1.75 33.53 -43.51
C SER A 628 1.68 32.83 -44.87
N GLY A 629 2.51 33.26 -45.83
CA GLY A 629 2.55 32.71 -47.18
C GLY A 629 1.48 33.22 -48.15
N TYR A 630 0.59 34.14 -47.75
CA TYR A 630 -0.43 34.68 -48.64
C TYR A 630 0.16 35.66 -49.66
N THR A 631 -0.32 35.57 -50.90
CA THR A 631 -0.04 36.55 -51.95
C THR A 631 -1.34 37.20 -52.39
N TYR A 632 -1.30 38.49 -52.72
CA TYR A 632 -2.52 39.25 -53.00
C TYR A 632 -2.52 39.73 -54.44
N GLN A 633 -3.71 39.75 -55.03
CA GLN A 633 -3.99 40.41 -56.29
C GLN A 633 -5.44 40.89 -56.27
N TRP A 634 -5.61 42.22 -56.27
CA TRP A 634 -6.93 42.82 -56.32
C TRP A 634 -7.48 42.81 -57.75
N LYS A 635 -8.78 42.54 -57.87
CA LYS A 635 -9.53 42.59 -59.11
C LYS A 635 -10.67 43.60 -58.99
N ASN A 636 -10.92 44.34 -60.07
CA ASN A 636 -12.13 45.13 -60.24
C ASN A 636 -12.96 44.50 -61.38
N ASN A 637 -14.20 44.13 -61.09
CA ASN A 637 -15.11 43.42 -62.02
C ASN A 637 -14.44 42.19 -62.67
N GLY A 638 -13.68 41.42 -61.88
CA GLY A 638 -12.96 40.23 -62.33
C GLY A 638 -11.64 40.48 -63.07
N THR A 639 -11.26 41.73 -63.35
CA THR A 639 -10.00 42.08 -64.04
C THR A 639 -8.92 42.50 -63.04
N ASN A 640 -7.69 41.98 -63.18
CA ASN A 640 -6.57 42.35 -62.31
C ASN A 640 -6.30 43.85 -62.36
N ILE A 641 -6.21 44.46 -61.18
CA ILE A 641 -5.74 45.83 -61.02
C ILE A 641 -4.21 45.77 -60.99
N SER A 642 -3.58 46.36 -62.00
CA SER A 642 -2.12 46.33 -62.14
C SER A 642 -1.42 46.89 -60.89
N GLY A 643 -0.44 46.15 -60.36
CA GLY A 643 0.35 46.54 -59.18
C GLY A 643 -0.37 46.43 -57.82
N ALA A 644 -1.66 46.07 -57.78
CA ALA A 644 -2.41 45.94 -56.53
C ALA A 644 -2.16 44.56 -55.88
N THR A 645 -0.99 44.40 -55.25
CA THR A 645 -0.52 43.14 -54.65
C THR A 645 -0.34 43.19 -53.13
N SER A 646 -0.75 44.28 -52.48
CA SER A 646 -0.75 44.41 -51.02
C SER A 646 -2.03 43.85 -50.40
N SER A 647 -1.99 43.52 -49.11
CA SER A 647 -3.17 43.08 -48.34
C SER A 647 -4.25 44.14 -48.16
N ALA A 648 -3.98 45.39 -48.55
CA ALA A 648 -4.95 46.48 -48.60
C ALA A 648 -4.94 47.18 -49.97
N TYR A 649 -6.10 47.66 -50.41
CA TYR A 649 -6.28 48.41 -51.65
C TYR A 649 -7.25 49.58 -51.46
N THR A 650 -6.91 50.76 -51.97
CA THR A 650 -7.79 51.94 -51.91
C THR A 650 -8.63 52.00 -53.18
N ALA A 651 -9.93 51.73 -53.07
CA ALA A 651 -10.87 51.78 -54.17
C ALA A 651 -11.40 53.21 -54.36
N THR A 652 -11.14 53.78 -55.54
CA THR A 652 -11.57 55.13 -55.96
C THR A 652 -12.56 55.11 -57.13
N THR A 653 -12.78 53.93 -57.73
CA THR A 653 -13.69 53.73 -58.86
C THR A 653 -14.81 52.77 -58.47
N SER A 654 -16.00 52.92 -59.05
CA SER A 654 -17.10 51.98 -58.83
C SER A 654 -16.80 50.62 -59.48
N GLY A 655 -17.09 49.53 -58.78
CA GLY A 655 -17.04 48.18 -59.32
C GLY A 655 -17.09 47.13 -58.22
N ALA A 656 -17.23 45.87 -58.61
CA ALA A 656 -17.15 44.74 -57.69
C ALA A 656 -15.69 44.39 -57.45
N TYR A 657 -15.24 44.50 -56.20
CA TYR A 657 -13.85 44.22 -55.86
C TYR A 657 -13.75 42.83 -55.22
N GLY A 658 -12.83 42.03 -55.76
CA GLY A 658 -12.56 40.68 -55.24
C GLY A 658 -11.06 40.42 -55.17
N GLY A 659 -10.63 39.68 -54.15
CA GLY A 659 -9.31 39.07 -54.16
C GLY A 659 -9.34 37.87 -55.10
N GLY A 660 -8.44 37.82 -56.08
CA GLY A 660 -8.28 36.63 -56.91
C GLY A 660 -6.81 36.29 -57.04
N GLU A 661 -6.38 35.18 -56.45
CA GLU A 661 -5.00 34.73 -56.56
C GLU A 661 -4.61 34.41 -58.01
N GLN A 662 -3.39 34.82 -58.37
CA GLN A 662 -2.72 34.30 -59.55
C GLN A 662 -2.16 32.92 -59.22
N ARG A 663 -2.46 31.96 -60.09
CA ARG A 663 -1.96 30.58 -60.04
C ARG A 663 -0.43 30.58 -60.12
N TRP A 664 0.24 30.24 -59.03
CA TRP A 664 1.60 29.73 -59.06
C TRP A 664 1.74 28.57 -58.09
N SER A 665 2.16 27.43 -58.63
CA SER A 665 2.51 26.21 -57.90
C SER A 665 3.61 26.52 -56.88
N MET A 666 3.40 26.19 -55.60
CA MET A 666 4.51 26.08 -54.66
C MET A 666 5.26 24.79 -55.02
N GLN A 667 6.28 24.92 -55.86
CA GLN A 667 7.22 23.84 -56.15
C GLN A 667 8.12 23.70 -54.91
N GLN A 668 7.72 22.90 -53.93
CA GLN A 668 8.62 22.45 -52.89
C GLN A 668 9.57 21.44 -53.53
N TYR A 669 10.81 21.87 -53.76
CA TYR A 669 11.90 20.98 -54.16
C TYR A 669 12.06 19.91 -53.08
N VAL A 670 11.60 18.69 -53.35
CA VAL A 670 12.23 17.48 -52.83
C VAL A 670 13.15 17.00 -53.93
N CYS A 671 14.45 17.16 -53.70
CA CYS A 671 15.47 16.59 -54.57
C CYS A 671 15.42 15.07 -54.47
N GLU A 672 14.91 14.39 -55.48
CA GLU A 672 15.41 13.07 -55.87
C GLU A 672 15.75 13.10 -57.36
N TYR A 673 17.03 12.91 -57.66
CA TYR A 673 17.55 12.76 -59.00
C TYR A 673 17.17 11.37 -59.51
N ASP A 674 16.31 11.29 -60.51
CA ASP A 674 16.41 10.24 -61.52
C ASP A 674 16.99 10.82 -62.82
N GLY A 675 17.86 10.05 -63.46
CA GLY A 675 18.87 10.55 -64.39
C GLY A 675 18.36 11.03 -65.76
N ASN A 676 17.07 11.30 -65.98
CA ASN A 676 16.53 11.45 -67.36
C ASN A 676 15.64 12.67 -67.65
N GLY A 677 15.42 13.63 -66.74
CA GLY A 677 15.10 15.02 -67.12
C GLY A 677 13.81 15.33 -67.90
N GLU A 678 12.73 14.55 -67.79
CA GLU A 678 11.39 14.93 -68.29
C GLU A 678 10.32 14.80 -67.20
N HIS A 679 9.58 15.88 -66.91
CA HIS A 679 8.47 15.90 -65.95
C HIS A 679 7.12 15.88 -66.69
N ARG A 680 6.31 14.83 -66.47
CA ARG A 680 4.87 14.83 -66.76
C ARG A 680 4.11 15.26 -65.51
N ALA A 681 3.07 16.07 -65.70
CA ALA A 681 2.20 16.57 -64.65
C ALA A 681 0.96 15.65 -64.53
N ASP A 682 0.84 14.91 -63.44
CA ASP A 682 -0.35 14.12 -63.12
C ASP A 682 -1.17 14.78 -62.00
N GLY A 683 -2.27 15.42 -62.40
CA GLY A 683 -3.64 15.26 -61.86
C GLY A 683 -4.03 15.55 -60.41
N ASN A 684 -3.14 15.71 -59.43
CA ASN A 684 -3.52 15.66 -58.00
C ASN A 684 -3.39 16.99 -57.21
N ASP A 685 -3.82 18.11 -57.79
CA ASP A 685 -3.95 19.39 -57.05
C ASP A 685 -5.17 19.36 -56.10
N LEU A 686 -4.93 19.05 -54.82
CA LEU A 686 -5.95 18.96 -53.76
C LEU A 686 -6.35 20.30 -53.11
N CYS A 687 -5.79 21.43 -53.57
CA CYS A 687 -6.16 22.76 -53.09
C CYS A 687 -7.21 23.39 -54.01
N LYS A 688 -8.50 23.33 -53.61
CA LYS A 688 -9.56 24.13 -54.24
C LYS A 688 -9.70 25.47 -53.53
N TRP A 689 -10.10 26.52 -54.24
CA TRP A 689 -10.01 27.91 -53.78
C TRP A 689 -11.39 28.48 -53.43
N GLY A 690 -11.47 29.27 -52.35
CA GLY A 690 -12.67 30.04 -51.99
C GLY A 690 -12.62 31.45 -52.57
N HIS A 691 -13.70 31.89 -53.23
CA HIS A 691 -13.84 33.28 -53.69
C HIS A 691 -14.84 34.03 -52.81
N ASN A 692 -14.55 35.30 -52.53
CA ASN A 692 -15.47 36.20 -51.85
C ASN A 692 -15.37 37.61 -52.48
N PHE A 693 -16.52 38.27 -52.62
CA PHE A 693 -16.65 39.55 -53.33
C PHE A 693 -17.29 40.59 -52.41
N LEU A 694 -16.91 41.86 -52.60
CA LEU A 694 -17.47 43.03 -51.90
C LEU A 694 -17.98 44.08 -52.89
#